data_AF-A0A9D6G7N3-F1
#
_entry.id   AF-A0A9D6G7N3-F1
#
_cell.length_a   1.000
_cell.length_b   1.000
_cell.length_c   1.000
_cell.angle_alpha   90.00
_cell.angle_beta   90.00
_cell.angle_gamma   90.00
#
_symmetry.space_group_name_H-M   'P 1'
#
loop_
_entity.id
_entity.type
_entity.pdbx_description
1 polymer ?
#
loop_
_entity_poly.entity_id
_entity_poly.type
_entity_poly.pdbx_seq_one_letter_code
_entity_poly.pdbx_strand_id
1 'polypeptide(L)'
;MQKSNVNRRNGSSKSRRNFGTWLLAKPNWFIQFAIVSGISIVGLIALGSWTYSGAPPRVAMVSAASGEPVVPIEQIRRGQELFHIRGLMSWGSFWGDGAERGPDFTADALHRTVVGMRSFYERQMEKERPLTQSDKDAITVRVQREIKQNGYDAAAGVIRINDAQIHAYEELQTHYKRVFTDPTYPAKFRLDNYITDPEDLRALTGYFFWGGWVAGAARPGETYSYTHNWPYDPEAGNNPTMPTVLWSFLSILALFAGAMLVLYVYGEMKALPGDPFNGANGGTLTTIELEKGYDFVRPTQRATYKFFAFAVILFLVQVLAGILSAEDFVGGGPGEAIVQVFGISLPFTVVRAYHTILQIYWFFMCWVGYTIFFLPRLSKVPNGQRFLINLLFTLCVIVGAGALFGIYFGQMGYLSDTAAYWFGSQGWEFLELGRFWHILMLASFVLWITIIFRGVRPWITKQNMWSVPAWLFYGSGIMVMFLFFGLGATTTSNFAIADYWRWMTVHMWVEVTFEVFTTCIVGYMLVQMGLLNRAMAERVIFLAVMMFLITATVGISHNFYWIAKPTGIIALGSVFSTLQVLPLLLITLDAWRMRNEKIRAGEHLVEGKQKFVMEGVWLFVLAVNFWNIVGAGVFGSLINLPIVNYFEHGTYLTGNHAHAAMFGVKGNVALAGLLFCCQHLFPRLAWNEALLRRTFWSLQIGIVLMMTLDLFPVGLYQLAAVLTHGYWYARTNEFVTGPVFATLTWMRVIGGVVFLFGGVLPLVWFVLSRGPKMVRELEVEEGEWTVYDKDWAAHEEEILRALK
;
A
#
# COMPACT_ATOMS: atom_id res chain seq x y z
N MET A 1 -19.85 45.85 -64.93
CA MET A 1 -19.15 44.91 -65.83
C MET A 1 -18.22 44.05 -65.00
N GLN A 2 -18.33 42.73 -65.19
CA GLN A 2 -17.43 41.63 -64.77
C GLN A 2 -17.15 41.34 -63.28
N LYS A 3 -17.81 40.26 -62.84
CA LYS A 3 -17.45 39.32 -61.78
C LYS A 3 -16.08 38.68 -62.05
N SER A 4 -15.28 38.46 -61.01
CA SER A 4 -14.38 37.29 -60.96
C SER A 4 -14.48 36.62 -59.58
N ASN A 5 -14.79 35.33 -59.64
CA ASN A 5 -14.97 34.42 -58.51
C ASN A 5 -13.65 34.17 -57.80
N VAL A 6 -13.56 34.45 -56.50
CA VAL A 6 -12.64 33.75 -55.61
C VAL A 6 -13.48 32.84 -54.72
N ASN A 7 -13.37 31.55 -55.03
CA ASN A 7 -14.00 30.43 -54.33
C ASN A 7 -13.84 30.55 -52.80
N ARG A 8 -14.97 30.76 -52.10
CA ARG A 8 -15.15 30.28 -50.73
C ARG A 8 -15.09 28.75 -50.75
N ARG A 9 -13.89 28.17 -50.62
CA ARG A 9 -13.77 26.81 -50.09
C ARG A 9 -14.15 26.88 -48.61
N ASN A 10 -15.43 26.61 -48.34
CA ASN A 10 -15.86 26.03 -47.07
C ASN A 10 -15.14 24.69 -46.90
N GLY A 11 -13.89 24.74 -46.44
CA GLY A 11 -13.24 23.61 -45.84
C GLY A 11 -13.82 23.45 -44.45
N SER A 12 -14.99 22.83 -44.32
CA SER A 12 -15.27 22.11 -43.08
C SER A 12 -14.15 21.08 -42.97
N SER A 13 -13.14 21.37 -42.16
CA SER A 13 -12.28 20.32 -41.63
C SER A 13 -13.23 19.35 -40.94
N LYS A 14 -13.63 18.28 -41.64
CA LYS A 14 -14.15 17.09 -41.01
C LYS A 14 -13.01 16.67 -40.10
N SER A 15 -13.06 17.07 -38.83
CA SER A 15 -12.21 16.53 -37.78
C SER A 15 -12.26 15.02 -37.96
N ARG A 16 -11.17 14.43 -38.47
CA ARG A 16 -11.07 12.97 -38.60
C ARG A 16 -11.33 12.44 -37.20
N ARG A 17 -12.46 11.74 -37.00
CA ARG A 17 -12.76 11.04 -35.75
C ARG A 17 -11.72 9.93 -35.61
N ASN A 18 -10.65 10.28 -34.95
CA ASN A 18 -9.55 9.39 -34.58
C ASN A 18 -9.72 9.02 -33.09
N PHE A 19 -8.99 8.02 -32.61
CA PHE A 19 -9.24 7.44 -31.30
C PHE A 19 -8.98 8.44 -30.16
N GLY A 20 -7.97 9.30 -30.30
CA GLY A 20 -7.65 10.39 -29.37
C GLY A 20 -8.77 11.43 -29.26
N THR A 21 -9.42 11.84 -30.37
CA THR A 21 -10.57 12.76 -30.29
C THR A 21 -11.79 12.13 -29.64
N TRP A 22 -11.99 10.81 -29.81
CA TRP A 22 -13.05 10.10 -29.12
C TRP A 22 -12.82 10.02 -27.60
N LEU A 23 -11.58 9.75 -27.18
CA LEU A 23 -11.19 9.69 -25.77
C LEU A 23 -11.38 11.03 -25.04
N LEU A 24 -10.98 12.14 -25.66
CA LEU A 24 -11.04 13.48 -25.04
C LEU A 24 -12.43 14.13 -25.04
N ALA A 25 -13.39 13.60 -25.78
CA ALA A 25 -14.72 14.18 -25.91
C ALA A 25 -15.59 13.85 -24.67
N LYS A 26 -15.90 14.88 -23.86
CA LYS A 26 -16.74 14.78 -22.66
C LYS A 26 -18.06 14.00 -22.83
N PRO A 27 -18.81 14.11 -23.95
CA PRO A 27 -20.02 13.31 -24.15
C PRO A 27 -19.79 11.79 -24.13
N ASN A 28 -18.57 11.34 -24.46
CA ASN A 28 -18.21 9.92 -24.49
C ASN A 28 -17.74 9.40 -23.13
N TRP A 29 -17.44 10.29 -22.17
CA TRP A 29 -16.86 9.91 -20.87
C TRP A 29 -17.76 9.00 -20.06
N PHE A 30 -19.09 9.17 -20.16
CA PHE A 30 -20.01 8.25 -19.50
C PHE A 30 -19.91 6.83 -20.08
N ILE A 31 -19.78 6.69 -21.40
CA ILE A 31 -19.63 5.38 -22.06
C ILE A 31 -18.29 4.75 -21.67
N GLN A 32 -17.21 5.53 -21.70
CA GLN A 32 -15.88 5.08 -21.27
C GLN A 32 -15.89 4.59 -19.82
N PHE A 33 -16.48 5.38 -18.91
CA PHE A 33 -16.65 5.02 -17.51
C PHE A 33 -17.49 3.75 -17.34
N ALA A 34 -18.59 3.61 -18.07
CA ALA A 34 -19.45 2.42 -18.00
C ALA A 34 -18.71 1.15 -18.46
N ILE A 35 -17.91 1.24 -19.53
CA ILE A 35 -17.09 0.11 -20.03
C ILE A 35 -16.05 -0.28 -18.97
N VAL A 36 -15.27 0.69 -18.47
CA VAL A 36 -14.22 0.45 -17.47
C VAL A 36 -14.82 -0.12 -16.18
N SER A 37 -15.93 0.45 -15.72
CA SER A 37 -16.64 -0.02 -14.52
C SER A 37 -17.19 -1.43 -14.72
N GLY A 38 -17.76 -1.73 -15.90
CA GLY A 38 -18.26 -3.06 -16.24
C GLY A 38 -17.15 -4.12 -16.18
N ILE A 39 -16.00 -3.84 -16.81
CA ILE A 39 -14.83 -4.74 -16.77
C ILE A 39 -14.34 -4.93 -15.33
N SER A 40 -14.23 -3.83 -14.57
CA SER A 40 -13.73 -3.85 -13.19
C SER A 40 -14.65 -4.65 -12.28
N ILE A 41 -15.98 -4.43 -12.34
CA ILE A 41 -16.97 -5.14 -11.53
C ILE A 41 -17.00 -6.63 -11.87
N VAL A 42 -17.00 -6.98 -13.16
CA VAL A 42 -16.97 -8.38 -13.59
C VAL A 42 -15.67 -9.06 -13.13
N GLY A 43 -14.54 -8.36 -13.24
CA GLY A 43 -13.25 -8.82 -12.72
C GLY A 43 -13.29 -9.09 -11.23
N LEU A 44 -13.80 -8.16 -10.42
CA LEU A 44 -13.94 -8.34 -8.97
C LEU A 44 -14.85 -9.51 -8.58
N ILE A 45 -15.99 -9.65 -9.25
CA ILE A 45 -16.92 -10.76 -9.01
C ILE A 45 -16.24 -12.10 -9.35
N ALA A 46 -15.50 -12.18 -10.46
CA ALA A 46 -14.76 -13.37 -10.83
C ALA A 46 -13.68 -13.71 -9.79
N LEU A 47 -12.89 -12.72 -9.34
CA LEU A 47 -11.86 -12.91 -8.33
C LEU A 47 -12.43 -13.35 -6.97
N GLY A 48 -13.56 -12.77 -6.56
CA GLY A 48 -14.28 -13.19 -5.36
C GLY A 48 -14.79 -14.62 -5.49
N SER A 49 -15.49 -14.94 -6.57
CA SER A 49 -16.01 -16.29 -6.83
C SER A 49 -14.91 -17.36 -6.80
N TRP A 50 -13.81 -17.14 -7.53
CA TRP A 50 -12.67 -18.06 -7.56
C TRP A 50 -11.95 -18.17 -6.21
N THR A 51 -11.97 -17.12 -5.39
CA THR A 51 -11.41 -17.18 -4.04
C THR A 51 -12.21 -18.12 -3.16
N TYR A 52 -13.54 -17.99 -3.14
CA TYR A 52 -14.39 -18.82 -2.28
C TYR A 52 -14.46 -20.27 -2.77
N SER A 53 -14.55 -20.50 -4.08
CA SER A 53 -14.57 -21.85 -4.64
C SER A 53 -13.21 -22.55 -4.64
N GLY A 54 -12.12 -21.77 -4.67
CA GLY A 54 -10.75 -22.26 -4.79
C GLY A 54 -10.00 -22.40 -3.46
N ALA A 55 -10.58 -21.94 -2.35
CA ALA A 55 -9.94 -21.97 -1.04
C ALA A 55 -9.57 -23.40 -0.61
N PRO A 56 -8.40 -23.61 0.02
CA PRO A 56 -7.97 -24.93 0.47
C PRO A 56 -8.87 -25.42 1.62
N PRO A 57 -9.10 -26.74 1.74
CA PRO A 57 -9.93 -27.28 2.80
C PRO A 57 -9.28 -27.02 4.17
N ARG A 58 -10.09 -26.53 5.12
CA ARG A 58 -9.70 -26.38 6.53
C ARG A 58 -10.54 -27.34 7.36
N VAL A 59 -10.07 -28.59 7.42
CA VAL A 59 -10.72 -29.73 8.07
C VAL A 59 -9.72 -30.47 8.98
N ALA A 60 -10.18 -31.43 9.77
CA ALA A 60 -9.30 -32.21 10.64
C ALA A 60 -8.33 -33.09 9.82
N MET A 61 -7.11 -33.26 10.33
CA MET A 61 -6.13 -34.20 9.79
C MET A 61 -6.14 -35.49 10.61
N VAL A 62 -6.22 -36.63 9.92
CA VAL A 62 -6.34 -37.97 10.51
C VAL A 62 -5.28 -38.92 9.96
N SER A 63 -4.92 -39.93 10.73
CA SER A 63 -4.01 -40.99 10.27
C SER A 63 -4.64 -41.73 9.09
N ALA A 64 -3.87 -41.87 8.00
CA ALA A 64 -4.30 -42.65 6.84
C ALA A 64 -4.47 -44.15 7.17
N ALA A 65 -3.71 -44.68 8.13
CA ALA A 65 -3.72 -46.09 8.51
C ALA A 65 -4.83 -46.42 9.51
N SER A 66 -5.02 -45.61 10.56
CA SER A 66 -5.95 -45.90 11.67
C SER A 66 -7.24 -45.10 11.62
N GLY A 67 -7.27 -43.95 10.94
CA GLY A 67 -8.39 -43.01 10.96
C GLY A 67 -8.46 -42.12 12.21
N GLU A 68 -7.54 -42.30 13.17
CA GLU A 68 -7.48 -41.50 14.40
C GLU A 68 -7.12 -40.03 14.12
N PRO A 69 -7.71 -39.07 14.86
CA PRO A 69 -7.41 -37.65 14.70
C PRO A 69 -5.99 -37.31 15.16
N VAL A 70 -5.22 -36.67 14.27
CA VAL A 70 -3.85 -36.21 14.54
C VAL A 70 -3.83 -34.70 14.79
N VAL A 71 -4.51 -33.94 13.93
CA VAL A 71 -4.69 -32.49 14.09
C VAL A 71 -6.18 -32.15 14.01
N PRO A 72 -6.84 -31.95 15.16
CA PRO A 72 -8.23 -31.51 15.19
C PRO A 72 -8.42 -30.14 14.52
N ILE A 73 -9.57 -29.92 13.88
CA ILE A 73 -9.90 -28.63 13.24
C ILE A 73 -9.85 -27.46 14.23
N GLU A 74 -10.26 -27.68 15.49
CA GLU A 74 -10.26 -26.64 16.52
C GLU A 74 -8.83 -26.18 16.87
N GLN A 75 -7.83 -27.06 16.79
CA GLN A 75 -6.42 -26.66 16.95
C GLN A 75 -5.96 -25.75 15.80
N ILE A 76 -6.35 -26.05 14.55
CA ILE A 76 -6.01 -25.21 13.40
C ILE A 76 -6.66 -23.82 13.53
N ARG A 77 -7.94 -23.77 13.94
CA ARG A 77 -8.66 -22.50 14.17
C ARG A 77 -8.02 -21.69 15.29
N ARG A 78 -7.77 -22.32 16.44
CA ARG A 78 -7.11 -21.69 17.58
C ARG A 78 -5.73 -21.16 17.22
N GLY A 79 -4.94 -21.95 16.48
CA GLY A 79 -3.61 -21.54 16.00
C GLY A 79 -3.67 -20.30 15.10
N GLN A 80 -4.63 -20.25 14.16
CA GLN A 80 -4.84 -19.09 13.31
C GLN A 80 -5.24 -17.84 14.12
N GLU A 81 -6.17 -17.98 15.07
CA GLU A 81 -6.59 -16.88 15.94
C GLU A 81 -5.41 -16.32 16.75
N LEU A 82 -4.65 -17.21 17.39
CA LEU A 82 -3.44 -16.86 18.16
C LEU A 82 -2.39 -16.16 17.30
N PHE A 83 -2.11 -16.69 16.11
CA PHE A 83 -1.16 -16.12 15.16
C PHE A 83 -1.47 -14.63 14.90
N HIS A 84 -2.75 -14.31 14.75
CA HIS A 84 -3.17 -12.92 14.57
C HIS A 84 -3.20 -12.12 15.87
N ILE A 85 -3.94 -12.53 16.91
CA ILE A 85 -4.11 -11.69 18.10
C ILE A 85 -2.79 -11.43 18.85
N ARG A 86 -1.80 -12.32 18.71
CA ARG A 86 -0.44 -12.15 19.26
C ARG A 86 0.51 -11.40 18.31
N GLY A 87 0.03 -10.96 17.14
CA GLY A 87 0.78 -10.15 16.20
C GLY A 87 1.90 -10.90 15.49
N LEU A 88 1.83 -12.23 15.36
CA LEU A 88 2.90 -13.02 14.73
C LEU A 88 3.06 -12.71 13.24
N MET A 89 1.99 -12.25 12.56
CA MET A 89 2.08 -11.72 11.19
C MET A 89 2.88 -10.41 11.10
N SER A 90 2.98 -9.64 12.20
CA SER A 90 3.84 -8.46 12.30
C SER A 90 5.28 -8.81 12.69
N TRP A 91 5.62 -10.10 12.82
CA TRP A 91 6.98 -10.56 13.11
C TRP A 91 7.52 -11.52 12.05
N GLY A 92 6.80 -12.58 11.74
CA GLY A 92 7.06 -13.47 10.59
C GLY A 92 5.97 -13.34 9.54
N SER A 93 5.87 -14.33 8.65
CA SER A 93 4.87 -14.37 7.59
C SER A 93 4.17 -15.72 7.47
N PHE A 94 3.00 -15.73 6.84
CA PHE A 94 2.26 -16.94 6.47
C PHE A 94 1.85 -16.85 5.00
N TRP A 95 2.23 -17.84 4.20
CA TRP A 95 2.17 -17.76 2.73
C TRP A 95 2.90 -16.55 2.14
N GLY A 96 3.99 -16.13 2.79
CA GLY A 96 4.84 -15.01 2.40
C GLY A 96 4.31 -13.64 2.78
N ASP A 97 3.04 -13.53 3.20
CA ASP A 97 2.45 -12.29 3.67
C ASP A 97 2.71 -12.07 5.16
N GLY A 98 3.28 -10.91 5.49
CA GLY A 98 3.65 -10.52 6.85
C GLY A 98 5.04 -9.90 6.90
N ALA A 99 5.66 -9.98 8.07
CA ALA A 99 6.95 -9.37 8.35
C ALA A 99 8.14 -10.29 8.03
N GLU A 100 9.30 -9.66 7.84
CA GLU A 100 10.53 -10.30 7.36
C GLU A 100 11.54 -10.62 8.48
N ARG A 101 11.15 -10.40 9.75
CA ARG A 101 12.05 -10.56 10.91
C ARG A 101 12.11 -11.99 11.43
N GLY A 102 10.96 -12.64 11.49
CA GLY A 102 10.79 -14.05 11.81
C GLY A 102 10.79 -14.93 10.55
N PRO A 103 10.64 -16.25 10.72
CA PRO A 103 10.50 -17.15 9.59
C PRO A 103 9.19 -16.87 8.83
N ASP A 104 9.13 -17.37 7.60
CA ASP A 104 7.84 -17.70 7.03
C ASP A 104 7.39 -19.03 7.62
N PHE A 105 6.34 -19.03 8.43
CA PHE A 105 5.89 -20.22 9.16
C PHE A 105 5.43 -21.34 8.23
N THR A 106 4.91 -21.01 7.04
CA THR A 106 4.53 -21.99 6.03
C THR A 106 5.76 -22.68 5.44
N ALA A 107 6.76 -21.89 5.02
CA ALA A 107 7.99 -22.42 4.43
C ALA A 107 8.81 -23.24 5.44
N ASP A 108 8.95 -22.75 6.67
CA ASP A 108 9.66 -23.45 7.74
C ASP A 108 8.95 -24.76 8.11
N ALA A 109 7.62 -24.75 8.27
CA ALA A 109 6.85 -25.96 8.55
C ALA A 109 6.92 -26.99 7.41
N LEU A 110 6.82 -26.54 6.15
CA LEU A 110 6.94 -27.42 4.97
C LEU A 110 8.32 -28.07 4.91
N HIS A 111 9.39 -27.27 4.98
CA HIS A 111 10.75 -27.78 4.87
C HIS A 111 11.07 -28.78 6.00
N ARG A 112 10.71 -28.43 7.25
CA ARG A 112 10.89 -29.34 8.38
C ARG A 112 10.04 -30.60 8.27
N THR A 113 8.86 -30.53 7.66
CA THR A 113 8.06 -31.72 7.38
C THR A 113 8.81 -32.66 6.44
N VAL A 114 9.41 -32.13 5.38
CA VAL A 114 10.24 -32.90 4.44
C VAL A 114 11.42 -33.55 5.14
N VAL A 115 12.17 -32.79 5.94
CA VAL A 115 13.32 -33.30 6.69
C VAL A 115 12.91 -34.39 7.68
N GLY A 116 11.82 -34.20 8.43
CA GLY A 116 11.31 -35.19 9.38
C GLY A 116 10.84 -36.48 8.69
N MET A 117 10.16 -36.37 7.54
CA MET A 117 9.77 -37.53 6.73
C MET A 117 10.98 -38.30 6.19
N ARG A 118 12.03 -37.59 5.73
CA ARG A 118 13.27 -38.23 5.28
C ARG A 118 13.93 -38.97 6.43
N SER A 119 14.07 -38.34 7.59
CA SER A 119 14.65 -38.94 8.79
C SER A 119 13.87 -40.18 9.26
N PHE A 120 12.53 -40.15 9.15
CA PHE A 120 11.69 -41.32 9.44
C PHE A 120 12.06 -42.53 8.57
N TYR A 121 12.15 -42.35 7.25
CA TYR A 121 12.49 -43.45 6.33
C TYR A 121 13.95 -43.89 6.44
N GLU A 122 14.87 -42.94 6.64
CA GLU A 122 16.29 -43.23 6.87
C GLU A 122 16.45 -44.12 8.11
N ARG A 123 15.83 -43.76 9.24
CA ARG A 123 15.85 -44.57 10.48
C ARG A 123 15.20 -45.94 10.33
N GLN A 124 14.19 -46.08 9.46
CA GLN A 124 13.60 -47.38 9.17
C GLN A 124 14.59 -48.28 8.41
N MET A 125 15.24 -47.74 7.38
CA MET A 125 16.19 -48.51 6.57
C MET A 125 17.50 -48.82 7.33
N GLU A 126 17.99 -47.92 8.17
CA GLU A 126 19.20 -48.13 8.99
C GLU A 126 19.09 -49.33 9.93
N LYS A 127 17.88 -49.71 10.34
CA LYS A 127 17.63 -50.92 11.15
C LYS A 127 17.94 -52.20 10.40
N GLU A 128 17.85 -52.18 9.06
CA GLU A 128 18.05 -53.34 8.20
C GLU A 128 19.48 -53.36 7.62
N ARG A 129 20.00 -52.21 7.21
CA ARG A 129 21.35 -52.06 6.64
C ARG A 129 21.86 -50.61 6.66
N PRO A 130 23.18 -50.38 6.54
CA PRO A 130 23.72 -49.04 6.35
C PRO A 130 23.15 -48.35 5.09
N LEU A 131 22.86 -47.05 5.22
CA LEU A 131 22.34 -46.21 4.13
C LEU A 131 23.41 -45.93 3.08
N THR A 132 23.06 -46.17 1.81
CA THR A 132 23.84 -45.73 0.64
C THR A 132 23.34 -44.38 0.13
N GLN A 133 24.11 -43.71 -0.74
CA GLN A 133 23.64 -42.49 -1.39
C GLN A 133 22.38 -42.73 -2.24
N SER A 134 22.31 -43.87 -2.96
CA SER A 134 21.13 -44.23 -3.75
C SER A 134 19.88 -44.40 -2.88
N ASP A 135 20.02 -44.84 -1.64
CA ASP A 135 18.90 -44.92 -0.70
C ASP A 135 18.39 -43.52 -0.34
N LYS A 136 19.30 -42.60 -0.04
CA LYS A 136 18.95 -41.20 0.26
C LYS A 136 18.26 -40.51 -0.92
N ASP A 137 18.75 -40.76 -2.15
CA ASP A 137 18.15 -40.22 -3.37
C ASP A 137 16.72 -40.79 -3.58
N ALA A 138 16.55 -42.10 -3.35
CA ALA A 138 15.25 -42.76 -3.44
C ALA A 138 14.26 -42.27 -2.37
N ILE A 139 14.71 -42.10 -1.12
CA ILE A 139 13.91 -41.53 -0.03
C ILE A 139 13.49 -40.09 -0.37
N THR A 140 14.40 -39.28 -0.92
CA THR A 140 14.09 -37.90 -1.31
C THR A 140 12.94 -37.86 -2.33
N VAL A 141 13.03 -38.65 -3.41
CA VAL A 141 11.95 -38.72 -4.42
C VAL A 141 10.66 -39.28 -3.85
N ARG A 142 10.73 -40.26 -2.94
CA ARG A 142 9.56 -40.79 -2.22
C ARG A 142 8.85 -39.70 -1.42
N VAL A 143 9.59 -38.94 -0.60
CA VAL A 143 9.04 -37.87 0.22
C VAL A 143 8.43 -36.78 -0.66
N GLN A 144 9.09 -36.36 -1.75
CA GLN A 144 8.51 -35.41 -2.71
C GLN A 144 7.15 -35.88 -3.25
N ARG A 145 7.04 -37.16 -3.63
CA ARG A 145 5.78 -37.74 -4.13
C ARG A 145 4.70 -37.77 -3.04
N GLU A 146 5.06 -38.14 -1.82
CA GLU A 146 4.12 -38.21 -0.68
C GLU A 146 3.65 -36.81 -0.24
N ILE A 147 4.53 -35.80 -0.23
CA ILE A 147 4.16 -34.40 0.01
C ILE A 147 3.18 -33.88 -1.04
N LYS A 148 3.37 -34.27 -2.31
CA LYS A 148 2.50 -33.87 -3.41
C LYS A 148 1.15 -34.58 -3.42
N GLN A 149 1.02 -35.73 -2.75
CA GLN A 149 -0.25 -36.45 -2.67
C GLN A 149 -1.28 -35.66 -1.85
N ASN A 150 -2.44 -35.44 -2.45
CA ASN A 150 -3.55 -34.78 -1.77
C ASN A 150 -4.36 -35.80 -0.97
N GLY A 151 -4.18 -35.78 0.36
CA GLY A 151 -4.93 -36.62 1.28
C GLY A 151 -6.37 -36.16 1.59
N TYR A 152 -6.87 -35.09 0.95
CA TYR A 152 -8.21 -34.57 1.21
C TYR A 152 -9.30 -35.49 0.65
N ASP A 153 -10.13 -36.02 1.55
CA ASP A 153 -11.31 -36.79 1.26
C ASP A 153 -12.54 -35.90 1.43
N ALA A 154 -13.13 -35.45 0.31
CA ALA A 154 -14.26 -34.54 0.31
C ALA A 154 -15.54 -35.16 0.87
N ALA A 155 -15.69 -36.48 0.79
CA ALA A 155 -16.88 -37.18 1.30
C ALA A 155 -16.81 -37.36 2.82
N ALA A 156 -15.64 -37.74 3.33
CA ALA A 156 -15.41 -37.87 4.77
C ALA A 156 -15.14 -36.53 5.49
N GLY A 157 -14.76 -35.48 4.74
CA GLY A 157 -14.47 -34.16 5.29
C GLY A 157 -13.19 -34.14 6.14
N VAL A 158 -12.16 -34.90 5.75
CA VAL A 158 -10.88 -35.03 6.47
C VAL A 158 -9.69 -35.01 5.53
N ILE A 159 -8.51 -34.67 6.04
CA ILE A 159 -7.23 -34.83 5.34
C ILE A 159 -6.52 -36.04 5.93
N ARG A 160 -6.20 -37.04 5.12
CA ARG A 160 -5.47 -38.24 5.54
C ARG A 160 -3.97 -38.01 5.39
N ILE A 161 -3.22 -38.20 6.47
CA ILE A 161 -1.76 -38.06 6.51
C ILE A 161 -1.09 -39.38 6.89
N ASN A 162 0.06 -39.67 6.30
CA ASN A 162 0.78 -40.93 6.50
C ASN A 162 1.67 -40.91 7.76
N ASP A 163 2.21 -42.07 8.15
CA ASP A 163 3.00 -42.19 9.39
C ASP A 163 4.26 -41.31 9.40
N ALA A 164 4.89 -41.10 8.24
CA ALA A 164 6.04 -40.21 8.13
C ALA A 164 5.65 -38.73 8.35
N GLN A 165 4.48 -38.30 7.86
CA GLN A 165 3.93 -36.96 8.10
C GLN A 165 3.52 -36.78 9.57
N ILE A 166 2.94 -37.81 10.20
CA ILE A 166 2.60 -37.78 11.64
C ILE A 166 3.88 -37.61 12.46
N HIS A 167 4.91 -38.39 12.16
CA HIS A 167 6.19 -38.27 12.82
C HIS A 167 6.83 -36.89 12.65
N ALA A 168 6.78 -36.33 11.43
CA ALA A 168 7.28 -34.99 11.17
C ALA A 168 6.48 -33.90 11.92
N TYR A 169 5.18 -34.09 12.10
CA TYR A 169 4.34 -33.20 12.92
C TYR A 169 4.73 -33.22 14.40
N GLU A 170 5.11 -34.38 14.95
CA GLU A 170 5.63 -34.49 16.32
C GLU A 170 6.99 -33.77 16.48
N GLU A 171 7.87 -33.89 15.49
CA GLU A 171 9.13 -33.12 15.45
C GLU A 171 8.87 -31.62 15.37
N LEU A 172 7.86 -31.18 14.60
CA LEU A 172 7.42 -29.79 14.52
C LEU A 172 6.87 -29.26 15.85
N GLN A 173 6.10 -30.06 16.60
CA GLN A 173 5.63 -29.68 17.93
C GLN A 173 6.80 -29.42 18.88
N THR A 174 7.82 -30.28 18.82
CA THR A 174 9.06 -30.09 19.58
C THR A 174 9.79 -28.82 19.14
N HIS A 175 9.89 -28.60 17.82
CA HIS A 175 10.54 -27.43 17.26
C HIS A 175 9.90 -26.12 17.74
N TYR A 176 8.61 -25.91 17.47
CA TYR A 176 7.95 -24.65 17.83
C TYR A 176 7.85 -24.46 19.33
N LYS A 177 7.64 -25.52 20.13
CA LYS A 177 7.73 -25.42 21.58
C LYS A 177 9.07 -24.82 22.00
N ARG A 178 10.18 -25.29 21.44
CA ARG A 178 11.52 -24.76 21.75
C ARG A 178 11.73 -23.34 21.22
N VAL A 179 11.25 -23.03 20.01
CA VAL A 179 11.30 -21.66 19.46
C VAL A 179 10.67 -20.63 20.40
N PHE A 180 9.54 -20.97 21.03
CA PHE A 180 8.83 -20.06 21.92
C PHE A 180 9.29 -20.10 23.38
N THR A 181 9.91 -21.20 23.85
CA THR A 181 10.17 -21.40 25.30
C THR A 181 11.61 -21.70 25.70
N ASP A 182 12.48 -22.18 24.80
CA ASP A 182 13.85 -22.61 25.12
C ASP A 182 14.85 -21.47 24.86
N PRO A 183 15.44 -20.84 25.90
CA PRO A 183 16.37 -19.73 25.74
C PRO A 183 17.66 -20.08 25.00
N THR A 184 18.02 -21.36 24.97
CA THR A 184 19.26 -21.87 24.37
C THR A 184 19.07 -22.29 22.91
N TYR A 185 17.83 -22.25 22.41
CA TYR A 185 17.55 -22.71 21.05
C TYR A 185 18.03 -21.68 20.01
N PRO A 186 18.83 -22.07 19.00
CA PRO A 186 19.36 -21.11 18.01
C PRO A 186 18.29 -20.35 17.22
N ALA A 187 17.12 -20.97 17.02
CA ALA A 187 15.97 -20.38 16.34
C ALA A 187 14.97 -19.72 17.30
N LYS A 188 15.35 -19.47 18.56
CA LYS A 188 14.46 -18.89 19.57
C LYS A 188 13.93 -17.52 19.14
N PHE A 189 12.67 -17.28 19.46
CA PHE A 189 12.09 -15.95 19.42
C PHE A 189 12.77 -15.05 20.46
N ARG A 190 13.18 -13.84 20.07
CA ARG A 190 13.72 -12.80 20.97
C ARG A 190 12.70 -12.21 21.97
N LEU A 191 11.52 -12.83 22.12
CA LEU A 191 10.51 -12.44 23.11
C LEU A 191 10.36 -13.53 24.18
N ASP A 192 10.88 -13.26 25.36
CA ASP A 192 10.74 -14.15 26.51
C ASP A 192 9.29 -14.19 27.00
N ASN A 193 8.79 -15.40 27.26
CA ASN A 193 7.46 -15.66 27.83
C ASN A 193 6.28 -15.09 27.03
N TYR A 194 6.42 -14.92 25.71
CA TYR A 194 5.38 -14.32 24.87
C TYR A 194 4.17 -15.25 24.67
N ILE A 195 4.44 -16.52 24.34
CA ILE A 195 3.43 -17.59 24.25
C ILE A 195 4.02 -18.82 24.96
N THR A 196 3.42 -19.21 26.08
CA THR A 196 3.96 -20.26 26.96
C THR A 196 2.99 -21.42 27.20
N ASP A 197 1.69 -21.22 26.93
CA ASP A 197 0.69 -22.27 27.11
C ASP A 197 0.95 -23.43 26.13
N PRO A 198 1.15 -24.68 26.63
CA PRO A 198 1.43 -25.83 25.77
C PRO A 198 0.34 -26.13 24.74
N GLU A 199 -0.94 -25.90 25.05
CA GLU A 199 -2.05 -26.13 24.13
C GLU A 199 -2.09 -25.06 23.03
N ASP A 200 -1.79 -23.80 23.37
CA ASP A 200 -1.67 -22.72 22.38
C ASP A 200 -0.49 -22.97 21.42
N LEU A 201 0.64 -23.47 21.92
CA LEU A 201 1.81 -23.84 21.10
C LEU A 201 1.51 -25.03 20.18
N ARG A 202 0.74 -26.01 20.68
CA ARG A 202 0.25 -27.13 19.88
C ARG A 202 -0.70 -26.66 18.78
N ALA A 203 -1.61 -25.74 19.10
CA ALA A 203 -2.54 -25.14 18.15
C ALA A 203 -1.82 -24.35 17.04
N LEU A 204 -0.84 -23.52 17.40
CA LEU A 204 0.02 -22.80 16.43
C LEU A 204 0.74 -23.77 15.50
N THR A 205 1.31 -24.84 16.06
CA THR A 205 1.99 -25.87 15.26
C THR A 205 1.04 -26.55 14.28
N GLY A 206 -0.18 -26.90 14.71
CA GLY A 206 -1.21 -27.47 13.84
C GLY A 206 -1.59 -26.52 12.70
N TYR A 207 -1.68 -25.21 12.97
CA TYR A 207 -1.94 -24.20 11.95
C TYR A 207 -0.77 -24.05 10.96
N PHE A 208 0.47 -24.01 11.43
CA PHE A 208 1.66 -23.92 10.56
C PHE A 208 1.83 -25.18 9.71
N PHE A 209 1.60 -26.36 10.30
CA PHE A 209 1.59 -27.63 9.58
C PHE A 209 0.52 -27.66 8.49
N TRP A 210 -0.69 -27.17 8.77
CA TRP A 210 -1.73 -26.99 7.75
C TRP A 210 -1.29 -26.04 6.63
N GLY A 211 -0.65 -24.91 6.95
CA GLY A 211 -0.08 -23.99 5.96
C GLY A 211 0.93 -24.67 5.05
N GLY A 212 1.86 -25.43 5.62
CA GLY A 212 2.84 -26.24 4.90
C GLY A 212 2.20 -27.31 4.02
N TRP A 213 1.19 -28.03 4.53
CA TRP A 213 0.43 -29.01 3.74
C TRP A 213 -0.24 -28.38 2.52
N VAL A 214 -0.88 -27.22 2.68
CA VAL A 214 -1.50 -26.49 1.55
C VAL A 214 -0.44 -26.10 0.50
N ALA A 215 0.76 -25.72 0.95
CA ALA A 215 1.85 -25.33 0.07
C ALA A 215 2.53 -26.52 -0.65
N GLY A 216 2.45 -27.72 -0.08
CA GLY A 216 3.03 -28.95 -0.63
C GLY A 216 2.08 -29.76 -1.52
N ALA A 217 0.87 -30.03 -1.03
CA ALA A 217 -0.09 -30.97 -1.61
C ALA A 217 -0.72 -30.45 -2.91
N ALA A 218 -0.73 -31.30 -3.95
CA ALA A 218 -1.32 -30.96 -5.25
C ALA A 218 -2.81 -30.61 -5.12
N ARG A 219 -3.27 -29.57 -5.82
CA ARG A 219 -4.70 -29.27 -5.90
C ARG A 219 -5.43 -30.45 -6.57
N PRO A 220 -6.67 -30.81 -6.18
CA PRO A 220 -7.38 -31.93 -6.80
C PRO A 220 -7.49 -31.76 -8.32
N GLY A 221 -7.05 -32.78 -9.07
CA GLY A 221 -7.04 -32.78 -10.53
C GLY A 221 -5.88 -32.03 -11.19
N GLU A 222 -4.94 -31.49 -10.42
CA GLU A 222 -3.84 -30.66 -10.90
C GLU A 222 -2.47 -31.25 -10.53
N THR A 223 -1.42 -30.77 -11.19
CA THR A 223 -0.01 -31.20 -10.96
C THR A 223 0.79 -30.26 -10.09
N TYR A 224 0.17 -29.18 -9.58
CA TYR A 224 0.78 -28.15 -8.74
C TYR A 224 0.04 -28.04 -7.41
N SER A 225 0.71 -27.56 -6.35
CA SER A 225 0.09 -27.39 -5.03
C SER A 225 -0.99 -26.32 -5.00
N TYR A 226 -1.79 -26.22 -3.93
CA TYR A 226 -2.83 -25.18 -3.85
C TYR A 226 -2.26 -23.77 -4.10
N THR A 227 -1.02 -23.51 -3.67
CA THR A 227 -0.24 -22.25 -3.80
C THR A 227 0.63 -22.19 -5.05
N HIS A 228 0.34 -22.98 -6.10
CA HIS A 228 1.14 -23.04 -7.34
C HIS A 228 2.61 -23.41 -7.12
N ASN A 229 2.87 -24.35 -6.21
CA ASN A 229 4.20 -24.79 -5.76
C ASN A 229 5.00 -23.73 -5.00
N TRP A 230 4.43 -22.59 -4.60
CA TRP A 230 5.10 -21.68 -3.67
C TRP A 230 5.04 -22.25 -2.24
N PRO A 231 6.08 -22.13 -1.39
CA PRO A 231 7.36 -21.44 -1.61
C PRO A 231 8.37 -22.31 -2.36
N TYR A 232 9.41 -21.69 -2.92
CA TYR A 232 10.52 -22.41 -3.53
C TYR A 232 11.24 -23.30 -2.50
N ASP A 233 11.05 -24.60 -2.64
CA ASP A 233 11.74 -25.63 -1.86
C ASP A 233 11.92 -26.87 -2.76
N PRO A 234 13.11 -27.04 -3.36
CA PRO A 234 13.41 -28.21 -4.18
C PRO A 234 13.26 -29.54 -3.43
N GLU A 235 13.50 -29.58 -2.12
CA GLU A 235 13.36 -30.81 -1.33
C GLU A 235 11.89 -31.22 -1.17
N ALA A 236 10.98 -30.25 -1.09
CA ALA A 236 9.53 -30.48 -1.14
C ALA A 236 8.99 -30.78 -2.55
N GLY A 237 9.84 -30.69 -3.58
CA GLY A 237 9.42 -30.78 -4.98
C GLY A 237 8.71 -29.53 -5.49
N ASN A 238 8.87 -28.39 -4.79
CA ASN A 238 8.28 -27.11 -5.15
C ASN A 238 9.15 -26.35 -6.15
N ASN A 239 8.75 -26.36 -7.42
CA ASN A 239 9.39 -25.63 -8.51
C ASN A 239 8.38 -24.76 -9.27
N PRO A 240 8.84 -23.66 -9.91
CA PRO A 240 7.97 -22.80 -10.71
C PRO A 240 7.15 -23.61 -11.73
N THR A 241 5.85 -23.35 -11.76
CA THR A 241 4.93 -24.05 -12.66
C THR A 241 4.99 -23.45 -14.08
N MET A 242 4.58 -24.22 -15.10
CA MET A 242 4.49 -23.71 -16.48
C MET A 242 3.67 -22.41 -16.58
N PRO A 243 2.49 -22.27 -15.95
CA PRO A 243 1.74 -21.01 -15.98
C PRO A 243 2.50 -19.83 -15.38
N THR A 244 3.30 -20.05 -14.33
CA THR A 244 4.12 -18.99 -13.71
C THR A 244 5.11 -18.40 -14.71
N VAL A 245 5.80 -19.26 -15.46
CA VAL A 245 6.77 -18.84 -16.49
C VAL A 245 6.05 -18.21 -17.69
N LEU A 246 5.02 -18.87 -18.22
CA LEU A 246 4.29 -18.43 -19.41
C LEU A 246 3.66 -17.05 -19.22
N TRP A 247 2.95 -16.83 -18.10
CA TRP A 247 2.28 -15.55 -17.85
C TRP A 247 3.25 -14.43 -17.50
N SER A 248 4.45 -14.73 -17.03
CA SER A 248 5.53 -13.74 -16.91
C SER A 248 6.01 -13.27 -18.28
N PHE A 249 6.15 -14.19 -19.24
CA PHE A 249 6.51 -13.82 -20.61
C PHE A 249 5.40 -13.01 -21.31
N LEU A 250 4.15 -13.47 -21.19
CA LEU A 250 3.00 -12.81 -21.84
C LEU A 250 2.71 -11.42 -21.27
N SER A 251 2.95 -11.17 -19.98
CA SER A 251 2.75 -9.84 -19.40
C SER A 251 3.76 -8.81 -19.90
N ILE A 252 5.01 -9.21 -20.14
CA ILE A 252 6.02 -8.35 -20.79
C ILE A 252 5.58 -7.99 -22.21
N LEU A 253 5.06 -8.96 -22.97
CA LEU A 253 4.51 -8.68 -24.31
C LEU A 253 3.33 -7.69 -24.23
N ALA A 254 2.42 -7.89 -23.29
CA ALA A 254 1.29 -6.99 -23.07
C ALA A 254 1.75 -5.57 -22.68
N LEU A 255 2.79 -5.45 -21.84
CA LEU A 255 3.40 -4.18 -21.49
C LEU A 255 3.92 -3.43 -22.70
N PHE A 256 4.71 -4.09 -23.56
CA PHE A 256 5.24 -3.46 -24.76
C PHE A 256 4.12 -3.02 -25.72
N ALA A 257 3.13 -3.89 -25.95
CA ALA A 257 1.97 -3.56 -26.78
C ALA A 257 1.19 -2.37 -26.22
N GLY A 258 0.94 -2.37 -24.91
CA GLY A 258 0.25 -1.29 -24.20
C GLY A 258 1.03 0.02 -24.23
N ALA A 259 2.35 -0.01 -24.02
CA ALA A 259 3.21 1.17 -24.05
C ALA A 259 3.25 1.80 -25.44
N MET A 260 3.37 0.98 -26.49
CA MET A 260 3.29 1.45 -27.88
C MET A 260 1.93 2.10 -28.19
N LEU A 261 0.83 1.48 -27.75
CA LEU A 261 -0.51 2.03 -27.94
C LEU A 261 -0.67 3.38 -27.21
N VAL A 262 -0.26 3.47 -25.95
CA VAL A 262 -0.36 4.70 -25.15
C VAL A 262 0.48 5.81 -25.78
N LEU A 263 1.71 5.52 -26.20
CA LEU A 263 2.58 6.50 -26.87
C LEU A 263 2.00 6.96 -28.23
N TYR A 264 1.44 6.05 -29.01
CA TYR A 264 0.75 6.38 -30.27
C TYR A 264 -0.42 7.33 -30.03
N VAL A 265 -1.30 6.98 -29.08
CA VAL A 265 -2.48 7.79 -28.72
C VAL A 265 -2.06 9.14 -28.14
N TYR A 266 -1.03 9.19 -27.30
CA TYR A 266 -0.47 10.44 -26.78
C TYR A 266 0.03 11.35 -27.91
N GLY A 267 0.76 10.79 -28.88
CA GLY A 267 1.20 11.52 -30.08
C GLY A 267 0.04 12.08 -30.89
N GLU A 268 -1.03 11.29 -31.06
CA GLU A 268 -2.27 11.71 -31.73
C GLU A 268 -2.96 12.86 -31.00
N MET A 269 -3.06 12.79 -29.66
CA MET A 269 -3.66 13.85 -28.84
C MET A 269 -2.85 15.15 -28.90
N LYS A 270 -1.51 15.07 -28.93
CA LYS A 270 -0.61 16.23 -29.06
C LYS A 270 -0.74 16.93 -30.42
N ALA A 271 -1.12 16.20 -31.47
CA ALA A 271 -1.32 16.77 -32.81
C ALA A 271 -2.65 17.53 -32.97
N LEU A 272 -3.52 17.55 -31.95
CA LEU A 272 -4.83 18.23 -32.02
C LEU A 272 -4.70 19.76 -31.87
N PRO A 273 -5.48 20.56 -32.62
CA PRO A 273 -5.49 22.01 -32.48
C PRO A 273 -6.02 22.44 -31.10
N GLY A 274 -5.35 23.41 -30.47
CA GLY A 274 -5.62 23.84 -29.09
C GLY A 274 -5.01 22.92 -28.03
N ASP A 275 -3.90 22.25 -28.38
CA ASP A 275 -3.12 21.27 -27.60
C ASP A 275 -3.67 21.03 -26.17
N PRO A 276 -4.31 19.87 -25.91
CA PRO A 276 -4.82 19.54 -24.59
C PRO A 276 -3.73 19.45 -23.50
N PHE A 277 -2.46 19.56 -23.88
CA PHE A 277 -1.27 19.60 -23.02
C PHE A 277 -0.45 20.92 -23.16
N ASN A 278 -0.77 21.83 -24.09
CA ASN A 278 -0.14 23.17 -24.21
C ASN A 278 -1.23 24.26 -24.31
N GLY A 279 -1.70 24.72 -23.16
CA GLY A 279 -2.69 25.80 -23.08
C GLY A 279 -2.55 26.73 -21.88
N ALA A 280 -1.45 26.65 -21.12
CA ALA A 280 -1.17 27.59 -20.04
C ALA A 280 -0.19 28.67 -20.56
N ASN A 281 -0.68 29.91 -20.68
CA ASN A 281 0.18 31.09 -20.72
C ASN A 281 0.73 31.46 -19.32
N GLY A 282 0.44 30.64 -18.29
CA GLY A 282 0.72 30.90 -16.89
C GLY A 282 1.83 30.00 -16.35
N GLY A 283 2.94 30.62 -15.97
CA GLY A 283 4.06 30.03 -15.23
C GLY A 283 4.17 30.63 -13.82
N THR A 284 3.03 30.94 -13.21
CA THR A 284 2.99 31.38 -11.80
C THR A 284 3.06 30.14 -10.92
N LEU A 285 3.77 30.20 -9.80
CA LEU A 285 3.87 29.10 -8.82
C LEU A 285 3.26 29.54 -7.50
N THR A 286 2.06 30.09 -7.57
CA THR A 286 1.44 30.85 -6.46
C THR A 286 -0.06 30.90 -6.65
N THR A 287 -0.79 31.03 -5.56
CA THR A 287 -2.25 31.17 -5.62
C THR A 287 -2.64 32.63 -5.70
N ILE A 288 -3.80 32.91 -6.29
CA ILE A 288 -4.35 34.28 -6.40
C ILE A 288 -4.41 34.97 -5.02
N GLU A 289 -4.76 34.22 -3.97
CA GLU A 289 -4.85 34.74 -2.60
C GLU A 289 -3.47 35.17 -2.03
N LEU A 290 -2.43 34.38 -2.29
CA LEU A 290 -1.07 34.69 -1.86
C LEU A 290 -0.50 35.87 -2.65
N GLU A 291 -0.81 35.99 -3.94
CA GLU A 291 -0.45 37.16 -4.75
C GLU A 291 -1.12 38.46 -4.29
N LYS A 292 -2.38 38.36 -3.84
CA LYS A 292 -3.16 39.51 -3.35
C LYS A 292 -2.77 39.98 -1.94
N GLY A 293 -1.86 39.29 -1.25
CA GLY A 293 -1.40 39.75 0.07
C GLY A 293 -2.34 39.36 1.22
N TYR A 294 -3.26 38.42 1.04
CA TYR A 294 -4.23 38.09 2.07
C TYR A 294 -3.57 37.41 3.28
N ASP A 295 -3.81 37.96 4.47
CA ASP A 295 -3.34 37.46 5.78
C ASP A 295 -4.52 37.07 6.69
N PHE A 296 -5.56 36.48 6.10
CA PHE A 296 -6.73 35.94 6.80
C PHE A 296 -7.19 34.62 6.20
N VAL A 297 -7.78 33.76 7.02
CA VAL A 297 -8.35 32.47 6.60
C VAL A 297 -9.76 32.31 7.15
N ARG A 298 -10.56 31.46 6.51
CA ARG A 298 -11.91 31.16 7.01
C ARG A 298 -11.83 30.30 8.29
N PRO A 299 -12.83 30.39 9.20
CA PRO A 299 -12.85 29.56 10.41
C PRO A 299 -12.74 28.05 10.14
N THR A 300 -13.42 27.56 9.09
CA THR A 300 -13.37 26.14 8.68
C THR A 300 -12.01 25.73 8.11
N GLN A 301 -11.30 26.63 7.42
CA GLN A 301 -9.93 26.42 6.95
C GLN A 301 -8.94 26.42 8.12
N ARG A 302 -9.06 27.38 9.04
CA ARG A 302 -8.21 27.41 10.24
C ARG A 302 -8.36 26.16 11.09
N ALA A 303 -9.58 25.62 11.17
CA ALA A 303 -9.86 24.39 11.89
C ALA A 303 -9.11 23.17 11.32
N THR A 304 -8.59 23.19 10.09
CA THR A 304 -7.84 22.06 9.53
C THR A 304 -6.42 21.94 10.09
N TYR A 305 -5.86 23.02 10.66
CA TYR A 305 -4.50 23.04 11.23
C TYR A 305 -4.22 21.87 12.18
N LYS A 306 -5.17 21.58 13.07
CA LYS A 306 -5.04 20.51 14.07
C LYS A 306 -4.85 19.12 13.43
N PHE A 307 -5.41 18.87 12.24
CA PHE A 307 -5.19 17.62 11.51
C PHE A 307 -3.75 17.54 11.00
N PHE A 308 -3.20 18.64 10.48
CA PHE A 308 -1.80 18.71 10.05
C PHE A 308 -0.82 18.59 11.22
N ALA A 309 -1.11 19.25 12.34
CA ALA A 309 -0.32 19.13 13.57
C ALA A 309 -0.32 17.69 14.09
N PHE A 310 -1.48 17.04 14.11
CA PHE A 310 -1.59 15.65 14.50
C PHE A 310 -0.86 14.72 13.53
N ALA A 311 -0.98 14.95 12.21
CA ALA A 311 -0.29 14.18 11.19
C ALA A 311 1.23 14.20 11.35
N VAL A 312 1.85 15.36 11.59
CA VAL A 312 3.32 15.41 11.76
C VAL A 312 3.78 14.75 13.06
N ILE A 313 2.97 14.77 14.12
CA ILE A 313 3.25 14.03 15.35
C ILE A 313 3.19 12.52 15.09
N LEU A 314 2.14 12.04 14.41
CA LEU A 314 2.02 10.63 14.02
C LEU A 314 3.16 10.19 13.11
N PHE A 315 3.60 11.04 12.17
CA PHE A 315 4.75 10.78 11.31
C PHE A 315 6.05 10.64 12.13
N LEU A 316 6.26 11.48 13.15
CA LEU A 316 7.40 11.31 14.06
C LEU A 316 7.34 9.98 14.81
N VAL A 317 6.19 9.64 15.40
CA VAL A 317 6.02 8.37 16.12
C VAL A 317 6.23 7.17 15.20
N GLN A 318 5.74 7.25 13.96
CA GLN A 318 5.94 6.22 12.94
C GLN A 318 7.42 6.01 12.60
N VAL A 319 8.19 7.08 12.45
CA VAL A 319 9.65 7.00 12.19
C VAL A 319 10.38 6.40 13.37
N LEU A 320 10.03 6.81 14.60
CA LEU A 320 10.62 6.25 15.82
C LEU A 320 10.33 4.75 15.94
N ALA A 321 9.09 4.32 15.67
CA ALA A 321 8.73 2.90 15.64
C ALA A 321 9.53 2.13 14.57
N GLY A 322 9.82 2.76 13.42
CA GLY A 322 10.68 2.18 12.38
C GLY A 322 12.14 2.01 12.82
N ILE A 323 12.68 2.97 13.58
CA ILE A 323 14.03 2.88 14.15
C ILE A 323 14.11 1.73 15.17
N LEU A 324 13.14 1.64 16.08
CA LEU A 324 13.06 0.56 17.06
C LEU A 324 12.89 -0.81 16.38
N SER A 325 12.16 -0.87 15.26
CA SER A 325 12.03 -2.10 14.49
C SER A 325 13.36 -2.51 13.84
N ALA A 326 14.10 -1.57 13.24
CA ALA A 326 15.39 -1.84 12.61
C ALA A 326 16.47 -2.26 13.63
N GLU A 327 16.44 -1.69 14.83
CA GLU A 327 17.33 -2.06 15.93
C GLU A 327 17.22 -3.54 16.32
N ASP A 328 16.02 -4.12 16.29
CA ASP A 328 15.81 -5.53 16.67
C ASP A 328 16.61 -6.52 15.82
N PHE A 329 17.10 -6.13 14.64
CA PHE A 329 17.97 -6.96 13.80
C PHE A 329 19.42 -6.97 14.28
N VAL A 330 19.92 -5.84 14.82
CA VAL A 330 21.36 -5.63 15.11
C VAL A 330 21.69 -5.50 16.61
N GLY A 331 20.72 -5.16 17.45
CA GLY A 331 20.89 -4.92 18.89
C GLY A 331 21.64 -3.61 19.22
N GLY A 332 21.74 -3.29 20.52
CA GLY A 332 22.56 -2.20 21.04
C GLY A 332 22.05 -0.77 20.79
N GLY A 333 20.75 -0.58 20.57
CA GLY A 333 20.16 0.71 20.21
C GLY A 333 19.25 1.35 21.27
N PRO A 334 18.43 2.34 20.89
CA PRO A 334 17.55 3.08 21.81
C PRO A 334 16.45 2.24 22.47
N GLY A 335 15.98 1.17 21.85
CA GLY A 335 15.01 0.22 22.40
C GLY A 335 15.57 -0.53 23.60
N GLU A 336 16.79 -1.05 23.50
CA GLU A 336 17.50 -1.63 24.66
C GLU A 336 17.68 -0.61 25.78
N ALA A 337 18.03 0.64 25.44
CA ALA A 337 18.15 1.71 26.42
C ALA A 337 16.81 2.03 27.11
N ILE A 338 15.68 2.02 26.37
CA ILE A 338 14.34 2.21 26.94
C ILE A 338 14.01 1.08 27.93
N VAL A 339 14.30 -0.16 27.57
CA VAL A 339 14.09 -1.32 28.46
C VAL A 339 14.94 -1.17 29.72
N GLN A 340 16.22 -0.81 29.59
CA GLN A 340 17.13 -0.66 30.72
C GLN A 340 16.73 0.47 31.68
N VAL A 341 16.26 1.60 31.14
CA VAL A 341 15.94 2.79 31.95
C VAL A 341 14.52 2.76 32.51
N PHE A 342 13.53 2.33 31.72
CA PHE A 342 12.11 2.43 32.05
C PHE A 342 11.44 1.07 32.33
N GLY A 343 12.10 -0.06 32.03
CA GLY A 343 11.51 -1.39 32.18
C GLY A 343 10.36 -1.69 31.21
N ILE A 344 10.15 -0.85 30.19
CA ILE A 344 9.09 -1.02 29.19
C ILE A 344 9.65 -1.77 27.99
N SER A 345 9.20 -3.01 27.79
CA SER A 345 9.52 -3.78 26.59
C SER A 345 8.54 -3.44 25.46
N LEU A 346 9.08 -3.02 24.32
CA LEU A 346 8.36 -2.79 23.07
C LEU A 346 8.82 -3.84 22.05
N PRO A 347 8.13 -4.97 21.94
CA PRO A 347 8.54 -6.06 21.06
C PRO A 347 8.43 -5.67 19.58
N PHE A 348 9.18 -6.35 18.72
CA PHE A 348 9.13 -6.16 17.27
C PHE A 348 7.71 -6.23 16.70
N THR A 349 6.88 -7.16 17.19
CA THR A 349 5.46 -7.31 16.82
C THR A 349 4.70 -6.00 16.94
N VAL A 350 4.88 -5.29 18.06
CA VAL A 350 4.20 -4.03 18.36
C VAL A 350 4.81 -2.87 17.59
N VAL A 351 6.14 -2.71 17.59
CA VAL A 351 6.76 -1.56 16.93
C VAL A 351 6.58 -1.61 15.41
N ARG A 352 6.59 -2.80 14.80
CA ARG A 352 6.25 -2.94 13.37
C ARG A 352 4.79 -2.62 13.13
N ALA A 353 3.86 -3.13 13.95
CA ALA A 353 2.43 -2.82 13.84
C ALA A 353 2.15 -1.31 13.96
N TYR A 354 2.85 -0.60 14.85
CA TYR A 354 2.81 0.86 14.90
C TYR A 354 3.37 1.50 13.65
N HIS A 355 4.52 1.04 13.18
CA HIS A 355 5.16 1.60 12.00
C HIS A 355 4.28 1.50 10.75
N THR A 356 3.66 0.33 10.50
CA THR A 356 2.76 0.09 9.36
C THR A 356 1.45 0.86 9.50
N ILE A 357 0.79 0.81 10.66
CA ILE A 357 -0.53 1.44 10.78
C ILE A 357 -0.44 2.97 10.85
N LEU A 358 0.57 3.52 11.54
CA LEU A 358 0.72 4.97 11.63
C LEU A 358 1.09 5.57 10.28
N GLN A 359 1.84 4.84 9.45
CA GLN A 359 2.17 5.23 8.08
C GLN A 359 0.90 5.52 7.28
N ILE A 360 -0.10 4.65 7.40
CA ILE A 360 -1.41 4.83 6.79
C ILE A 360 -2.13 6.03 7.44
N TYR A 361 -2.10 6.08 8.76
CA TYR A 361 -2.92 6.99 9.54
C TYR A 361 -2.57 8.48 9.33
N TRP A 362 -1.28 8.82 9.32
CA TRP A 362 -0.87 10.21 9.18
C TRP A 362 -1.14 10.77 7.77
N PHE A 363 -1.07 9.93 6.74
CA PHE A 363 -1.50 10.30 5.39
C PHE A 363 -2.97 10.74 5.40
N PHE A 364 -3.84 9.90 5.96
CA PHE A 364 -5.26 10.22 6.06
C PHE A 364 -5.52 11.51 6.82
N MET A 365 -4.77 11.80 7.88
CA MET A 365 -4.93 13.07 8.61
C MET A 365 -4.60 14.28 7.73
N CYS A 366 -3.53 14.22 6.94
CA CYS A 366 -3.24 15.26 5.94
C CYS A 366 -4.39 15.39 4.92
N TRP A 367 -4.89 14.25 4.44
CA TRP A 367 -5.87 14.18 3.37
C TRP A 367 -7.23 14.72 3.77
N VAL A 368 -7.69 14.33 4.96
CA VAL A 368 -8.87 14.90 5.60
C VAL A 368 -8.69 16.41 5.78
N GLY A 369 -7.51 16.85 6.24
CA GLY A 369 -7.18 18.25 6.44
C GLY A 369 -7.33 19.10 5.17
N TYR A 370 -6.63 18.76 4.09
CA TYR A 370 -6.64 19.60 2.89
C TYR A 370 -7.95 19.50 2.08
N THR A 371 -8.63 18.34 2.07
CA THR A 371 -9.93 18.22 1.37
C THR A 371 -10.97 19.14 1.99
N ILE A 372 -11.00 19.24 3.32
CA ILE A 372 -11.83 20.21 4.05
C ILE A 372 -11.37 21.64 3.77
N PHE A 373 -10.06 21.89 3.71
CA PHE A 373 -9.49 23.21 3.45
C PHE A 373 -9.89 23.78 2.07
N PHE A 374 -10.12 22.91 1.08
CA PHE A 374 -10.54 23.31 -0.26
C PHE A 374 -12.04 23.60 -0.38
N LEU A 375 -12.89 23.08 0.51
CA LEU A 375 -14.36 23.22 0.41
C LEU A 375 -14.87 24.67 0.33
N PRO A 376 -14.38 25.63 1.14
CA PRO A 376 -14.96 26.97 1.15
C PRO A 376 -14.75 27.77 -0.14
N ARG A 377 -13.91 27.27 -1.06
CA ARG A 377 -13.73 27.85 -2.40
C ARG A 377 -14.80 27.41 -3.40
N LEU A 378 -15.57 26.37 -3.07
CA LEU A 378 -16.54 25.75 -3.98
C LEU A 378 -17.98 26.19 -3.71
N SER A 379 -18.31 26.51 -2.46
CA SER A 379 -19.67 26.86 -2.07
C SER A 379 -19.73 27.69 -0.77
N LYS A 380 -20.93 28.12 -0.39
CA LYS A 380 -21.19 28.73 0.92
C LYS A 380 -20.92 27.71 2.02
N VAL A 381 -20.33 28.17 3.13
CA VAL A 381 -20.04 27.31 4.27
C VAL A 381 -21.37 26.81 4.86
N PRO A 382 -21.62 25.49 4.91
CA PRO A 382 -22.85 24.95 5.47
C PRO A 382 -22.95 25.19 6.98
N ASN A 383 -24.16 25.40 7.50
CA ASN A 383 -24.38 25.61 8.94
C ASN A 383 -23.94 24.39 9.77
N GLY A 384 -23.19 24.60 10.85
CA GLY A 384 -22.65 23.56 11.72
C GLY A 384 -21.41 22.85 11.17
N GLN A 385 -20.83 23.30 10.05
CA GLN A 385 -19.66 22.65 9.45
C GLN A 385 -18.46 22.67 10.39
N ARG A 386 -18.23 23.76 11.14
CA ARG A 386 -17.13 23.86 12.12
C ARG A 386 -17.26 22.81 13.22
N PHE A 387 -18.48 22.57 13.72
CA PHE A 387 -18.75 21.54 14.71
C PHE A 387 -18.43 20.14 14.17
N LEU A 388 -18.87 19.81 12.95
CA LEU A 388 -18.59 18.50 12.34
C LEU A 388 -17.08 18.27 12.13
N ILE A 389 -16.33 19.30 11.73
CA ILE A 389 -14.86 19.26 11.60
C ILE A 389 -14.20 19.04 12.98
N ASN A 390 -14.78 19.60 14.04
CA ASN A 390 -14.34 19.39 15.42
C ASN A 390 -14.61 17.98 15.92
N LEU A 391 -15.83 17.49 15.73
CA LEU A 391 -16.21 16.12 16.06
C LEU A 391 -15.34 15.11 15.32
N LEU A 392 -15.14 15.27 14.01
CA LEU A 392 -14.29 14.39 13.20
C LEU A 392 -12.88 14.28 13.78
N PHE A 393 -12.26 15.41 14.10
CA PHE A 393 -10.92 15.41 14.69
C PHE A 393 -10.87 14.68 16.03
N THR A 394 -11.84 14.92 16.91
CA THR A 394 -11.92 14.23 18.21
C THR A 394 -12.02 12.72 18.02
N LEU A 395 -12.85 12.26 17.08
CA LEU A 395 -12.94 10.83 16.76
C LEU A 395 -11.63 10.27 16.23
N CYS A 396 -10.92 11.00 15.35
CA CYS A 396 -9.60 10.59 14.88
C CYS A 396 -8.58 10.47 16.04
N VAL A 397 -8.55 11.43 16.96
CA VAL A 397 -7.63 11.34 18.12
C VAL A 397 -7.96 10.12 18.99
N ILE A 398 -9.25 9.84 19.22
CA ILE A 398 -9.69 8.66 19.98
C ILE A 398 -9.27 7.36 19.28
N VAL A 399 -9.47 7.26 17.97
CA VAL A 399 -9.05 6.08 17.19
C VAL A 399 -7.53 5.92 17.22
N GLY A 400 -6.76 6.99 17.05
CA GLY A 400 -5.30 6.95 17.12
C GLY A 400 -4.78 6.50 18.48
N ALA A 401 -5.36 7.01 19.57
CA ALA A 401 -5.04 6.54 20.92
C ALA A 401 -5.44 5.07 21.12
N GLY A 402 -6.62 4.67 20.65
CA GLY A 402 -7.10 3.29 20.68
C GLY A 402 -6.19 2.33 19.93
N ALA A 403 -5.65 2.73 18.78
CA ALA A 403 -4.66 1.94 18.03
C ALA A 403 -3.35 1.78 18.80
N LEU A 404 -2.81 2.88 19.36
CA LEU A 404 -1.57 2.83 20.14
C LEU A 404 -1.71 1.90 21.35
N PHE A 405 -2.66 2.17 22.24
CA PHE A 405 -2.79 1.36 23.46
C PHE A 405 -3.32 -0.05 23.15
N GLY A 406 -4.31 -0.17 22.26
CA GLY A 406 -4.92 -1.44 21.90
C GLY A 406 -3.91 -2.44 21.34
N ILE A 407 -3.09 -2.04 20.36
CA ILE A 407 -2.11 -2.96 19.75
C ILE A 407 -1.13 -3.48 20.80
N TYR A 408 -0.61 -2.61 21.67
CA TYR A 408 0.31 -3.01 22.75
C TYR A 408 -0.32 -4.01 23.71
N PHE A 409 -1.46 -3.65 24.33
CA PHE A 409 -2.10 -4.50 25.34
C PHE A 409 -2.65 -5.80 24.75
N GLY A 410 -3.11 -5.78 23.49
CA GLY A 410 -3.58 -6.96 22.77
C GLY A 410 -2.45 -7.94 22.47
N GLN A 411 -1.41 -7.49 21.77
CA GLN A 411 -0.32 -8.37 21.32
C GLN A 411 0.50 -8.93 22.49
N MET A 412 0.73 -8.13 23.54
CA MET A 412 1.41 -8.56 24.76
C MET A 412 0.60 -9.57 25.60
N GLY A 413 -0.67 -9.81 25.29
CA GLY A 413 -1.53 -10.75 26.03
C GLY A 413 -2.05 -10.23 27.36
N TYR A 414 -2.07 -8.91 27.56
CA TYR A 414 -2.68 -8.31 28.76
C TYR A 414 -4.20 -8.28 28.69
N LEU A 415 -4.78 -8.50 27.50
CA LEU A 415 -6.21 -8.62 27.26
C LEU A 415 -6.58 -10.09 27.02
N SER A 416 -7.80 -10.49 27.40
CA SER A 416 -8.37 -11.77 26.96
C SER A 416 -8.53 -11.79 25.44
N ASP A 417 -8.55 -12.96 24.81
CA ASP A 417 -8.55 -13.08 23.35
C ASP A 417 -9.70 -12.32 22.67
N THR A 418 -10.91 -12.38 23.24
CA THR A 418 -12.06 -11.61 22.75
C THR A 418 -11.84 -10.10 22.89
N ALA A 419 -11.29 -9.65 24.02
CA ALA A 419 -10.99 -8.25 24.24
C ALA A 419 -9.84 -7.77 23.34
N ALA A 420 -8.84 -8.63 23.08
CA ALA A 420 -7.74 -8.36 22.16
C ALA A 420 -8.26 -8.19 20.73
N TYR A 421 -9.17 -9.04 20.25
CA TYR A 421 -9.76 -8.89 18.91
C TYR A 421 -10.56 -7.57 18.76
N TRP A 422 -11.34 -7.19 19.77
CA TRP A 422 -12.21 -6.01 19.70
C TRP A 422 -11.49 -4.69 20.00
N PHE A 423 -10.72 -4.64 21.09
CA PHE A 423 -10.09 -3.42 21.60
C PHE A 423 -8.57 -3.43 21.53
N GLY A 424 -7.97 -4.60 21.24
CA GLY A 424 -6.54 -4.78 21.11
C GLY A 424 -6.06 -4.70 19.66
N SER A 425 -5.58 -5.84 19.14
CA SER A 425 -5.16 -6.00 17.75
C SER A 425 -5.90 -7.13 17.04
N GLN A 426 -6.29 -6.90 15.78
CA GLN A 426 -6.77 -7.95 14.90
C GLN A 426 -5.66 -8.77 14.26
N GLY A 427 -4.40 -8.31 14.30
CA GLY A 427 -3.26 -9.12 13.86
C GLY A 427 -3.04 -9.29 12.37
N TRP A 428 -3.84 -8.63 11.52
CA TRP A 428 -3.60 -8.57 10.09
C TRP A 428 -2.72 -7.38 9.78
N GLU A 429 -1.66 -7.59 9.03
CA GLU A 429 -0.80 -6.50 8.56
C GLU A 429 -1.62 -5.44 7.81
N PHE A 430 -1.36 -4.16 8.12
CA PHE A 430 -2.10 -2.97 7.68
C PHE A 430 -3.52 -2.82 8.25
N LEU A 431 -4.04 -3.81 8.96
CA LEU A 431 -5.35 -3.82 9.61
C LEU A 431 -5.22 -4.17 11.11
N GLU A 432 -4.16 -3.67 11.76
CA GLU A 432 -3.79 -4.08 13.12
C GLU A 432 -4.75 -3.55 14.18
N LEU A 433 -5.54 -2.50 13.91
CA LEU A 433 -6.50 -1.95 14.87
C LEU A 433 -7.51 -3.00 15.31
N GLY A 434 -7.81 -3.08 16.61
CA GLY A 434 -8.95 -3.85 17.12
C GLY A 434 -10.28 -3.50 16.42
N ARG A 435 -11.19 -4.46 16.34
CA ARG A 435 -12.44 -4.34 15.55
C ARG A 435 -13.30 -3.13 15.92
N PHE A 436 -13.36 -2.76 17.21
CA PHE A 436 -14.08 -1.57 17.67
C PHE A 436 -13.47 -0.29 17.10
N TRP A 437 -12.14 -0.14 17.20
CA TRP A 437 -11.41 1.02 16.68
C TRP A 437 -11.51 1.11 15.16
N HIS A 438 -11.48 -0.04 14.48
CA HIS A 438 -11.70 -0.12 13.04
C HIS A 438 -13.09 0.40 12.65
N ILE A 439 -14.17 -0.05 13.32
CA ILE A 439 -15.54 0.45 13.04
C ILE A 439 -15.66 1.95 13.33
N LEU A 440 -15.07 2.42 14.44
CA LEU A 440 -15.08 3.84 14.79
C LEU A 440 -14.32 4.70 13.76
N MET A 441 -13.21 4.18 13.22
CA MET A 441 -12.48 4.79 12.12
C MET A 441 -13.36 4.91 10.86
N LEU A 442 -14.05 3.83 10.48
CA LEU A 442 -14.97 3.84 9.33
C LEU A 442 -16.10 4.86 9.53
N ALA A 443 -16.69 4.92 10.72
CA ALA A 443 -17.71 5.91 11.06
C ALA A 443 -17.17 7.35 10.96
N SER A 444 -15.92 7.57 11.39
CA SER A 444 -15.24 8.87 11.25
C SER A 444 -15.04 9.25 9.79
N PHE A 445 -14.68 8.29 8.94
CA PHE A 445 -14.55 8.54 7.50
C PHE A 445 -15.89 8.76 6.80
N VAL A 446 -16.97 8.09 7.21
CA VAL A 446 -18.33 8.41 6.72
C VAL A 446 -18.72 9.84 7.10
N LEU A 447 -18.40 10.29 8.32
CA LEU A 447 -18.58 11.67 8.73
C LEU A 447 -17.75 12.63 7.86
N TRP A 448 -16.50 12.29 7.55
CA TRP A 448 -15.66 13.08 6.64
C TRP A 448 -16.27 13.22 5.24
N ILE A 449 -16.77 12.13 4.64
CA ILE A 449 -17.48 12.18 3.35
C ILE A 449 -18.73 13.04 3.44
N THR A 450 -19.46 12.99 4.55
CA THR A 450 -20.63 13.84 4.79
C THR A 450 -20.25 15.32 4.82
N ILE A 451 -19.12 15.68 5.45
CA ILE A 451 -18.58 17.05 5.48
C ILE A 451 -18.23 17.51 4.06
N ILE A 452 -17.54 16.69 3.27
CA ILE A 452 -17.20 17.01 1.88
C ILE A 452 -18.46 17.17 1.03
N PHE A 453 -19.40 16.22 1.11
CA PHE A 453 -20.64 16.23 0.35
C PHE A 453 -21.42 17.52 0.58
N ARG A 454 -21.54 17.99 1.84
CA ARG A 454 -22.23 19.25 2.15
C ARG A 454 -21.60 20.46 1.46
N GLY A 455 -20.28 20.48 1.30
CA GLY A 455 -19.56 21.57 0.61
C GLY A 455 -19.53 21.42 -0.92
N VAL A 456 -19.48 20.21 -1.46
CA VAL A 456 -19.34 19.95 -2.90
C VAL A 456 -20.70 19.82 -3.60
N ARG A 457 -21.77 19.42 -2.90
CA ARG A 457 -23.11 19.23 -3.50
C ARG A 457 -23.59 20.39 -4.36
N PRO A 458 -23.48 21.68 -3.96
CA PRO A 458 -23.93 22.79 -4.80
C PRO A 458 -23.15 22.94 -6.11
N TRP A 459 -21.93 22.41 -6.18
CA TRP A 459 -21.04 22.46 -7.34
C TRP A 459 -21.35 21.40 -8.41
N ILE A 460 -21.88 20.24 -7.99
CA ILE A 460 -22.11 19.11 -8.89
C ILE A 460 -23.34 19.37 -9.76
N THR A 461 -23.09 19.71 -11.04
CA THR A 461 -24.10 19.85 -12.09
C THR A 461 -23.77 18.91 -13.26
N LYS A 462 -24.69 18.73 -14.23
CA LYS A 462 -24.42 17.93 -15.45
C LYS A 462 -23.18 18.38 -16.22
N GLN A 463 -22.82 19.67 -16.14
CA GLN A 463 -21.65 20.22 -16.84
C GLN A 463 -20.35 20.00 -16.05
N ASN A 464 -20.43 20.00 -14.72
CA ASN A 464 -19.28 19.93 -13.81
C ASN A 464 -19.13 18.57 -13.12
N MET A 465 -19.91 17.55 -13.49
CA MET A 465 -19.87 16.23 -12.86
C MET A 465 -18.53 15.50 -13.03
N TRP A 466 -17.72 15.89 -14.02
CA TRP A 466 -16.37 15.36 -14.26
C TRP A 466 -15.26 16.35 -13.89
N SER A 467 -15.61 17.40 -13.14
CA SER A 467 -14.64 18.41 -12.69
C SER A 467 -13.73 17.87 -11.59
N VAL A 468 -12.58 18.51 -11.39
CA VAL A 468 -11.62 18.10 -10.34
C VAL A 468 -12.26 18.00 -8.95
N PRO A 469 -13.10 18.97 -8.49
CA PRO A 469 -13.78 18.82 -7.20
C PRO A 469 -14.77 17.65 -7.14
N ALA A 470 -15.44 17.33 -8.25
CA ALA A 470 -16.35 16.19 -8.30
C ALA A 470 -15.57 14.87 -8.19
N TRP A 471 -14.45 14.74 -8.90
CA TRP A 471 -13.54 13.60 -8.77
C TRP A 471 -12.95 13.46 -7.38
N LEU A 472 -12.61 14.58 -6.73
CA LEU A 472 -12.13 14.56 -5.34
C LEU A 472 -13.20 13.99 -4.39
N PHE A 473 -14.48 14.36 -4.59
CA PHE A 473 -15.60 13.79 -3.83
C PHE A 473 -15.82 12.31 -4.14
N TYR A 474 -15.90 11.92 -5.41
CA TYR A 474 -16.13 10.52 -5.80
C TYR A 474 -14.97 9.61 -5.36
N GLY A 475 -13.73 10.05 -5.58
CA GLY A 475 -12.53 9.33 -5.15
C GLY A 475 -12.49 9.15 -3.64
N SER A 476 -12.82 10.20 -2.87
CA SER A 476 -12.96 10.09 -1.41
C SER A 476 -14.05 9.09 -1.02
N GLY A 477 -15.22 9.15 -1.65
CA GLY A 477 -16.34 8.25 -1.35
C GLY A 477 -16.03 6.78 -1.67
N ILE A 478 -15.44 6.50 -2.83
CA ILE A 478 -15.02 5.15 -3.24
C ILE A 478 -13.91 4.63 -2.33
N MET A 479 -12.94 5.48 -1.95
CA MET A 479 -11.90 5.14 -0.97
C MET A 479 -12.53 4.65 0.34
N VAL A 480 -13.46 5.42 0.91
CA VAL A 480 -14.12 5.02 2.16
C VAL A 480 -14.95 3.75 1.98
N MET A 481 -15.64 3.59 0.84
CA MET A 481 -16.39 2.37 0.53
C MET A 481 -15.48 1.14 0.54
N PHE A 482 -14.31 1.20 -0.08
CA PHE A 482 -13.38 0.06 -0.12
C PHE A 482 -12.77 -0.25 1.25
N LEU A 483 -12.62 0.73 2.15
CA LEU A 483 -12.20 0.44 3.53
C LEU A 483 -13.18 -0.48 4.29
N PHE A 484 -14.46 -0.52 3.92
CA PHE A 484 -15.42 -1.47 4.51
C PHE A 484 -15.11 -2.93 4.16
N PHE A 485 -14.34 -3.21 3.10
CA PHE A 485 -13.87 -4.57 2.81
C PHE A 485 -13.02 -5.14 3.94
N GLY A 486 -12.39 -4.28 4.76
CA GLY A 486 -11.60 -4.71 5.92
C GLY A 486 -12.44 -5.36 7.01
N LEU A 487 -13.77 -5.23 6.96
CA LEU A 487 -14.69 -5.98 7.82
C LEU A 487 -14.76 -7.47 7.47
N GLY A 488 -14.44 -7.85 6.23
CA GLY A 488 -14.40 -9.24 5.77
C GLY A 488 -13.14 -10.01 6.19
N ALA A 489 -12.05 -9.30 6.52
CA ALA A 489 -10.84 -9.91 7.06
C ALA A 489 -11.06 -10.26 8.54
N THR A 490 -11.38 -11.53 8.82
CA THR A 490 -11.61 -12.04 10.18
C THR A 490 -10.59 -13.10 10.56
N THR A 491 -10.31 -13.25 11.85
CA THR A 491 -9.37 -14.26 12.37
C THR A 491 -9.93 -15.68 12.28
N THR A 492 -11.25 -15.82 12.16
CA THR A 492 -11.96 -17.11 12.16
C THR A 492 -12.18 -17.68 10.76
N SER A 493 -12.21 -16.86 9.71
CA SER A 493 -12.37 -17.33 8.32
C SER A 493 -11.13 -18.06 7.80
N ASN A 494 -11.27 -18.88 6.74
CA ASN A 494 -10.11 -19.47 6.07
C ASN A 494 -9.11 -18.37 5.65
N PHE A 495 -7.81 -18.59 5.85
CA PHE A 495 -6.76 -17.61 5.56
C PHE A 495 -6.87 -17.04 4.13
N ALA A 496 -7.05 -17.88 3.11
CA ALA A 496 -7.15 -17.44 1.70
C ALA A 496 -8.32 -16.47 1.45
N ILE A 497 -9.41 -16.61 2.22
CA ILE A 497 -10.61 -15.77 2.14
C ILE A 497 -10.40 -14.48 2.93
N ALA A 498 -9.88 -14.58 4.15
CA ALA A 498 -9.59 -13.43 4.99
C ALA A 498 -8.57 -12.50 4.32
N ASP A 499 -7.53 -13.08 3.74
CA ASP A 499 -6.44 -12.39 3.09
C ASP A 499 -6.87 -11.75 1.76
N TYR A 500 -7.80 -12.38 1.03
CA TYR A 500 -8.49 -11.72 -0.09
C TYR A 500 -9.16 -10.42 0.37
N TRP A 501 -9.93 -10.43 1.46
CA TRP A 501 -10.57 -9.22 1.97
C TRP A 501 -9.57 -8.20 2.51
N ARG A 502 -8.45 -8.66 3.10
CA ARG A 502 -7.34 -7.79 3.50
C ARG A 502 -6.78 -7.04 2.30
N TRP A 503 -6.40 -7.72 1.23
CA TRP A 503 -5.87 -7.07 0.02
C TRP A 503 -6.93 -6.28 -0.74
N MET A 504 -8.19 -6.71 -0.75
CA MET A 504 -9.30 -5.90 -1.25
C MET A 504 -9.40 -4.58 -0.49
N THR A 505 -8.95 -4.54 0.77
CA THR A 505 -8.80 -3.30 1.51
C THR A 505 -7.51 -2.59 1.11
N VAL A 506 -6.36 -3.21 1.33
CA VAL A 506 -5.03 -2.60 1.18
C VAL A 506 -4.73 -2.17 -0.24
N HIS A 507 -4.83 -3.07 -1.23
CA HIS A 507 -4.45 -2.76 -2.61
C HIS A 507 -5.47 -1.83 -3.28
N MET A 508 -6.78 -2.06 -3.11
CA MET A 508 -7.79 -1.13 -3.65
C MET A 508 -7.64 0.26 -3.05
N TRP A 509 -7.24 0.32 -1.78
CA TRP A 509 -6.92 1.57 -1.13
C TRP A 509 -5.63 2.20 -1.71
N VAL A 510 -4.47 1.53 -1.66
CA VAL A 510 -3.13 2.04 -2.08
C VAL A 510 -2.99 2.29 -3.59
N GLU A 511 -3.47 1.39 -4.43
CA GLU A 511 -3.17 1.41 -5.86
C GLU A 511 -4.35 1.90 -6.71
N VAL A 512 -5.59 1.65 -6.30
CA VAL A 512 -6.77 2.15 -7.02
C VAL A 512 -7.13 3.56 -6.56
N THR A 513 -7.55 3.71 -5.29
CA THR A 513 -8.15 4.98 -4.84
C THR A 513 -7.11 6.05 -4.53
N PHE A 514 -5.94 5.66 -4.03
CA PHE A 514 -4.85 6.56 -3.70
C PHE A 514 -4.21 7.17 -4.94
N GLU A 515 -3.95 6.42 -6.01
CA GLU A 515 -3.45 7.01 -7.27
C GLU A 515 -4.47 7.96 -7.89
N VAL A 516 -5.76 7.59 -7.88
CA VAL A 516 -6.85 8.48 -8.33
C VAL A 516 -6.88 9.77 -7.50
N PHE A 517 -6.84 9.65 -6.17
CA PHE A 517 -6.88 10.78 -5.27
C PHE A 517 -5.64 11.67 -5.41
N THR A 518 -4.45 11.09 -5.43
CA THR A 518 -3.18 11.79 -5.69
C THR A 518 -3.24 12.57 -7.00
N THR A 519 -3.70 11.93 -8.08
CA THR A 519 -3.82 12.57 -9.40
C THR A 519 -4.77 13.77 -9.35
N CYS A 520 -5.91 13.64 -8.65
CA CYS A 520 -6.87 14.72 -8.49
C CYS A 520 -6.32 15.90 -7.69
N ILE A 521 -5.56 15.64 -6.62
CA ILE A 521 -5.05 16.70 -5.72
C ILE A 521 -3.84 17.39 -6.30
N VAL A 522 -2.91 16.64 -6.88
CA VAL A 522 -1.81 17.23 -7.63
C VAL A 522 -2.40 18.09 -8.76
N GLY A 523 -3.33 17.54 -9.54
CA GLY A 523 -4.05 18.31 -10.56
C GLY A 523 -4.72 19.57 -10.01
N TYR A 524 -5.40 19.49 -8.86
CA TYR A 524 -6.00 20.64 -8.19
C TYR A 524 -4.97 21.69 -7.78
N MET A 525 -3.88 21.30 -7.11
CA MET A 525 -2.83 22.22 -6.68
C MET A 525 -2.16 22.90 -7.89
N LEU A 526 -1.91 22.16 -8.97
CA LEU A 526 -1.34 22.72 -10.20
C LEU A 526 -2.26 23.74 -10.87
N VAL A 527 -3.58 23.49 -10.87
CA VAL A 527 -4.57 24.47 -11.33
C VAL A 527 -4.59 25.70 -10.43
N GLN A 528 -4.54 25.52 -9.10
CA GLN A 528 -4.54 26.65 -8.16
C GLN A 528 -3.26 27.49 -8.23
N MET A 529 -2.12 26.89 -8.55
CA MET A 529 -0.87 27.60 -8.76
C MET A 529 -0.80 28.31 -10.13
N GLY A 530 -1.71 27.99 -11.05
CA GLY A 530 -1.76 28.60 -12.39
C GLY A 530 -0.91 27.88 -13.45
N LEU A 531 -0.40 26.69 -13.15
CA LEU A 531 0.43 25.89 -14.08
C LEU A 531 -0.40 25.13 -15.11
N LEU A 532 -1.63 24.74 -14.76
CA LEU A 532 -2.54 24.01 -15.64
C LEU A 532 -3.86 24.75 -15.71
N ASN A 533 -4.45 24.78 -16.91
CA ASN A 533 -5.84 25.22 -17.03
C ASN A 533 -6.80 24.09 -16.60
N ARG A 534 -8.01 24.46 -16.19
CA ARG A 534 -9.01 23.53 -15.68
C ARG A 534 -9.41 22.45 -16.69
N ALA A 535 -9.60 22.82 -17.96
CA ALA A 535 -10.07 21.89 -19.00
C ALA A 535 -9.03 20.80 -19.31
N MET A 536 -7.75 21.15 -19.27
CA MET A 536 -6.63 20.21 -19.41
C MET A 536 -6.60 19.25 -18.23
N ALA A 537 -6.63 19.79 -17.00
CA ALA A 537 -6.62 18.98 -15.78
C ALA A 537 -7.78 17.96 -15.76
N GLU A 538 -9.00 18.38 -16.12
CA GLU A 538 -10.16 17.48 -16.19
C GLU A 538 -9.96 16.34 -17.20
N ARG A 539 -9.38 16.61 -18.38
CA ARG A 539 -9.13 15.59 -19.42
C ARG A 539 -8.06 14.58 -18.99
N VAL A 540 -6.95 15.07 -18.44
CA VAL A 540 -5.82 14.23 -18.00
C VAL A 540 -6.24 13.37 -16.81
N ILE A 541 -6.89 13.97 -15.81
CA ILE A 541 -7.41 13.24 -14.65
C ILE A 541 -8.38 12.16 -15.11
N PHE A 542 -9.34 12.46 -15.99
CA PHE A 542 -10.30 11.46 -16.47
C PHE A 542 -9.60 10.25 -17.08
N LEU A 543 -8.66 10.47 -18.01
CA LEU A 543 -7.93 9.37 -18.68
C LEU A 543 -7.09 8.56 -17.69
N ALA A 544 -6.35 9.24 -16.80
CA ALA A 544 -5.56 8.59 -15.77
C ALA A 544 -6.43 7.72 -14.86
N VAL A 545 -7.55 8.26 -14.37
CA VAL A 545 -8.49 7.52 -13.51
C VAL A 545 -9.06 6.29 -14.23
N MET A 546 -9.42 6.40 -15.51
CA MET A 546 -9.93 5.25 -16.27
C MET A 546 -8.87 4.16 -16.42
N MET A 547 -7.62 4.54 -16.70
CA MET A 547 -6.52 3.58 -16.80
C MET A 547 -6.22 2.91 -15.46
N PHE A 548 -6.11 3.67 -14.36
CA PHE A 548 -5.90 3.10 -13.03
C PHE A 548 -7.05 2.19 -12.60
N LEU A 549 -8.31 2.57 -12.84
CA LEU A 549 -9.46 1.74 -12.48
C LEU A 549 -9.42 0.38 -13.17
N ILE A 550 -9.12 0.31 -14.48
CA ILE A 550 -9.08 -0.98 -15.17
C ILE A 550 -7.84 -1.81 -14.80
N THR A 551 -6.66 -1.19 -14.71
CA THR A 551 -5.41 -1.92 -14.47
C THR A 551 -5.25 -2.32 -13.01
N ALA A 552 -5.47 -1.41 -12.04
CA ALA A 552 -5.26 -1.70 -10.63
C ALA A 552 -6.39 -2.56 -10.04
N THR A 553 -7.66 -2.34 -10.41
CA THR A 553 -8.77 -3.15 -9.85
C THR A 553 -8.64 -4.64 -10.20
N VAL A 554 -8.22 -4.97 -11.42
CA VAL A 554 -7.96 -6.37 -11.81
C VAL A 554 -6.54 -6.80 -11.38
N GLY A 555 -5.60 -5.86 -11.39
CA GLY A 555 -4.20 -6.02 -11.03
C GLY A 555 -3.94 -6.45 -9.60
N ILE A 556 -4.90 -6.24 -8.67
CA ILE A 556 -4.86 -6.78 -7.30
C ILE A 556 -4.48 -8.26 -7.23
N SER A 557 -4.80 -9.01 -8.30
CA SER A 557 -4.47 -10.41 -8.49
C SER A 557 -2.96 -10.73 -8.36
N HIS A 558 -2.06 -9.75 -8.45
CA HIS A 558 -0.63 -9.96 -8.18
C HIS A 558 -0.30 -10.23 -6.70
N ASN A 559 -1.14 -9.79 -5.76
CA ASN A 559 -1.06 -10.18 -4.34
C ASN A 559 -1.64 -11.58 -4.11
N PHE A 560 -2.27 -12.16 -5.14
CA PHE A 560 -3.01 -13.39 -5.05
C PHE A 560 -2.29 -14.59 -5.67
N TYR A 561 -1.06 -14.42 -6.16
CA TYR A 561 -0.32 -15.48 -6.84
C TYR A 561 -0.16 -16.73 -5.97
N TRP A 562 0.11 -16.55 -4.67
CA TRP A 562 0.49 -17.65 -3.78
C TRP A 562 -0.54 -17.97 -2.69
N ILE A 563 -1.67 -17.23 -2.59
CA ILE A 563 -2.68 -17.43 -1.54
C ILE A 563 -3.75 -18.47 -1.91
N ALA A 564 -3.27 -19.60 -2.44
CA ALA A 564 -4.07 -20.80 -2.69
C ALA A 564 -5.24 -20.65 -3.67
N LYS A 565 -5.05 -19.96 -4.81
CA LYS A 565 -6.11 -19.74 -5.82
C LYS A 565 -5.85 -20.47 -7.16
N PRO A 566 -6.78 -20.44 -8.14
CA PRO A 566 -6.57 -21.08 -9.46
C PRO A 566 -5.67 -20.29 -10.41
N THR A 567 -5.13 -20.97 -11.43
CA THR A 567 -4.20 -20.43 -12.44
C THR A 567 -4.67 -19.15 -13.15
N GLY A 568 -5.98 -18.97 -13.33
CA GLY A 568 -6.54 -17.78 -13.98
C GLY A 568 -6.14 -16.47 -13.28
N ILE A 569 -5.81 -16.53 -11.98
CA ILE A 569 -5.42 -15.36 -11.19
C ILE A 569 -3.97 -14.97 -11.44
N ILE A 570 -3.07 -15.94 -11.65
CA ILE A 570 -1.70 -15.67 -12.10
C ILE A 570 -1.74 -14.94 -13.45
N ALA A 571 -2.61 -15.37 -14.36
CA ALA A 571 -2.79 -14.74 -15.67
C ALA A 571 -3.26 -13.28 -15.56
N LEU A 572 -4.38 -13.05 -14.86
CA LEU A 572 -4.95 -11.72 -14.68
C LEU A 572 -4.00 -10.80 -13.91
N GLY A 573 -3.44 -11.28 -12.80
CA GLY A 573 -2.48 -10.54 -12.01
C GLY A 573 -1.29 -10.12 -12.85
N SER A 574 -0.61 -11.08 -13.49
CA SER A 574 0.58 -10.80 -14.31
C SER A 574 0.30 -9.72 -15.37
N VAL A 575 -0.78 -9.85 -16.14
CA VAL A 575 -1.07 -8.91 -17.22
C VAL A 575 -1.49 -7.55 -16.68
N PHE A 576 -2.53 -7.49 -15.83
CA PHE A 576 -3.11 -6.21 -15.40
C PHE A 576 -2.21 -5.45 -14.45
N SER A 577 -1.46 -6.12 -13.56
CA SER A 577 -0.50 -5.44 -12.70
C SER A 577 0.69 -4.89 -13.48
N THR A 578 1.19 -5.61 -14.49
CA THR A 578 2.27 -5.09 -15.35
C THR A 578 1.79 -3.90 -16.18
N LEU A 579 0.54 -3.89 -16.63
CA LEU A 579 -0.06 -2.75 -17.33
C LEU A 579 -0.25 -1.50 -16.44
N GLN A 580 -0.11 -1.62 -15.11
CA GLN A 580 -0.11 -0.45 -14.21
C GLN A 580 1.08 0.49 -14.44
N VAL A 581 2.11 0.07 -15.17
CA VAL A 581 3.23 0.95 -15.58
C VAL A 581 2.79 1.97 -16.64
N LEU A 582 1.70 1.71 -17.37
CA LEU A 582 1.27 2.56 -18.48
C LEU A 582 0.86 3.98 -18.05
N PRO A 583 0.04 4.19 -17.00
CA PRO A 583 -0.19 5.52 -16.45
C PRO A 583 1.09 6.25 -16.03
N LEU A 584 2.06 5.52 -15.45
CA LEU A 584 3.32 6.10 -14.96
C LEU A 584 4.20 6.64 -16.09
N LEU A 585 4.14 6.01 -17.26
CA LEU A 585 4.82 6.47 -18.46
C LEU A 585 4.30 7.85 -18.92
N LEU A 586 2.98 8.10 -18.81
CA LEU A 586 2.40 9.41 -19.12
C LEU A 586 2.86 10.50 -18.15
N ILE A 587 2.90 10.18 -16.85
CA ILE A 587 3.38 11.10 -15.80
C ILE A 587 4.85 11.49 -16.04
N THR A 588 5.67 10.57 -16.55
CA THR A 588 7.08 10.83 -16.88
C THR A 588 7.23 11.90 -17.97
N LEU A 589 6.41 11.83 -19.02
CA LEU A 589 6.42 12.80 -20.11
C LEU A 589 6.01 14.20 -19.62
N ASP A 590 5.05 14.26 -18.70
CA ASP A 590 4.61 15.52 -18.11
C ASP A 590 5.64 16.09 -17.12
N ALA A 591 6.29 15.25 -16.31
CA ALA A 591 7.36 15.65 -15.39
C ALA A 591 8.53 16.32 -16.12
N TRP A 592 8.90 15.82 -17.31
CA TRP A 592 9.94 16.44 -18.14
C TRP A 592 9.58 17.88 -18.56
N ARG A 593 8.30 18.15 -18.86
CA ARG A 593 7.82 19.51 -19.19
C ARG A 593 7.88 20.41 -17.96
N MET A 594 7.41 19.90 -16.84
CA MET A 594 7.28 20.62 -15.57
C MET A 594 8.60 21.15 -15.02
N ARG A 595 9.75 20.55 -15.36
CA ARG A 595 11.06 20.92 -14.79
C ARG A 595 11.42 22.41 -14.96
N ASN A 596 10.95 23.04 -16.03
CA ASN A 596 11.27 24.45 -16.34
C ASN A 596 10.33 25.45 -15.66
N GLU A 597 9.23 24.98 -15.07
CA GLU A 597 8.21 25.87 -14.49
C GLU A 597 8.73 26.63 -13.27
N LYS A 598 9.66 26.04 -12.50
CA LYS A 598 10.36 26.75 -11.43
C LYS A 598 11.22 27.90 -11.97
N ILE A 599 11.92 27.67 -13.07
CA ILE A 599 12.81 28.68 -13.68
C ILE A 599 11.96 29.85 -14.19
N ARG A 600 10.90 29.55 -14.94
CA ARG A 600 9.91 30.53 -15.42
C ARG A 600 9.29 31.32 -14.28
N ALA A 601 8.98 30.65 -13.17
CA ALA A 601 8.48 31.33 -12.00
C ALA A 601 9.54 32.28 -11.39
N GLY A 602 10.80 31.85 -11.31
CA GLY A 602 11.90 32.73 -10.91
C GLY A 602 12.00 33.97 -11.81
N GLU A 603 11.90 33.80 -13.13
CA GLU A 603 11.89 34.89 -14.10
C GLU A 603 10.71 35.83 -13.88
N HIS A 604 9.50 35.31 -13.72
CA HIS A 604 8.30 36.11 -13.41
C HIS A 604 8.41 36.88 -12.10
N LEU A 605 9.13 36.37 -11.10
CA LEU A 605 9.38 37.08 -9.85
C LEU A 605 10.31 38.28 -10.08
N VAL A 606 11.38 38.09 -10.86
CA VAL A 606 12.33 39.16 -11.23
C VAL A 606 11.65 40.22 -12.12
N GLU A 607 10.78 39.79 -13.02
CA GLU A 607 10.01 40.66 -13.92
C GLU A 607 8.82 41.35 -13.23
N GLY A 608 8.54 41.05 -11.96
CA GLY A 608 7.40 41.61 -11.21
C GLY A 608 6.03 41.09 -11.65
N LYS A 609 5.98 40.04 -12.47
CA LYS A 609 4.75 39.36 -12.93
C LYS A 609 4.13 38.47 -11.85
N GLN A 610 4.91 38.05 -10.86
CA GLN A 610 4.42 37.43 -9.63
C GLN A 610 5.20 37.94 -8.42
N LYS A 611 4.59 37.85 -7.24
CA LYS A 611 5.18 38.31 -5.98
C LYS A 611 5.68 37.16 -5.11
N PHE A 612 5.22 35.94 -5.37
CA PHE A 612 5.44 34.80 -4.49
C PHE A 612 5.67 33.51 -5.27
N VAL A 613 6.42 32.58 -4.66
CA VAL A 613 6.69 31.24 -5.22
C VAL A 613 6.54 30.19 -4.12
N MET A 614 5.67 29.21 -4.35
CA MET A 614 5.45 28.07 -3.46
C MET A 614 6.54 27.00 -3.61
N GLU A 615 7.82 27.38 -3.43
CA GLU A 615 8.97 26.51 -3.72
C GLU A 615 8.91 25.19 -2.94
N GLY A 616 8.61 25.24 -1.64
CA GLY A 616 8.52 24.06 -0.79
C GLY A 616 7.50 23.05 -1.33
N VAL A 617 6.28 23.49 -1.59
CA VAL A 617 5.22 22.64 -2.16
C VAL A 617 5.64 22.05 -3.49
N TRP A 618 6.24 22.87 -4.35
CA TRP A 618 6.71 22.45 -5.66
C TRP A 618 7.77 21.34 -5.59
N LEU A 619 8.74 21.44 -4.69
CA LEU A 619 9.76 20.40 -4.49
C LEU A 619 9.14 19.06 -4.13
N PHE A 620 8.18 19.06 -3.19
CA PHE A 620 7.46 17.83 -2.81
C PHE A 620 6.64 17.27 -3.97
N VAL A 621 5.93 18.11 -4.75
CA VAL A 621 5.21 17.67 -5.97
C VAL A 621 6.15 17.04 -7.01
N LEU A 622 7.34 17.60 -7.20
CA LEU A 622 8.35 17.01 -8.09
C LEU A 622 8.85 15.66 -7.57
N ALA A 623 9.04 15.52 -6.26
CA ALA A 623 9.43 14.24 -5.67
C ALA A 623 8.36 13.17 -5.89
N VAL A 624 7.07 13.51 -5.78
CA VAL A 624 5.98 12.57 -6.10
C VAL A 624 6.18 11.98 -7.50
N ASN A 625 6.41 12.82 -8.51
CA ASN A 625 6.63 12.34 -9.88
C ASN A 625 7.85 11.43 -10.00
N PHE A 626 8.99 11.81 -9.38
CA PHE A 626 10.20 11.00 -9.40
C PHE A 626 9.98 9.62 -8.78
N TRP A 627 9.40 9.57 -7.58
CA TRP A 627 9.16 8.32 -6.87
C TRP A 627 8.04 7.48 -7.45
N ASN A 628 7.10 8.08 -8.18
CA ASN A 628 6.08 7.28 -8.87
C ASN A 628 6.73 6.46 -9.98
N ILE A 629 7.74 7.03 -10.66
CA ILE A 629 8.51 6.31 -11.68
C ILE A 629 9.46 5.30 -11.04
N VAL A 630 10.27 5.72 -10.07
CA VAL A 630 11.34 4.88 -9.51
C VAL A 630 10.80 3.90 -8.47
N GLY A 631 10.05 4.40 -7.50
CA GLY A 631 9.49 3.61 -6.41
C GLY A 631 8.39 2.66 -6.86
N ALA A 632 7.32 3.19 -7.47
CA ALA A 632 6.21 2.37 -7.92
C ALA A 632 6.51 1.68 -9.26
N GLY A 633 7.00 2.41 -10.26
CA GLY A 633 7.29 1.88 -11.59
C GLY A 633 8.43 0.87 -11.59
N VAL A 634 9.67 1.29 -11.31
CA VAL A 634 10.86 0.44 -11.43
C VAL A 634 10.90 -0.63 -10.36
N PHE A 635 10.88 -0.26 -9.07
CA PHE A 635 10.98 -1.25 -7.99
C PHE A 635 9.72 -2.09 -7.82
N GLY A 636 8.54 -1.56 -8.14
CA GLY A 636 7.32 -2.38 -8.18
C GLY A 636 7.35 -3.40 -9.32
N SER A 637 7.74 -2.99 -10.53
CA SER A 637 7.86 -3.93 -11.67
C SER A 637 8.93 -5.00 -11.43
N LEU A 638 10.00 -4.67 -10.71
CA LEU A 638 11.09 -5.61 -10.40
C LEU A 638 10.58 -6.85 -9.66
N ILE A 639 9.60 -6.67 -8.77
CA ILE A 639 9.04 -7.76 -7.94
C ILE A 639 7.70 -8.29 -8.44
N ASN A 640 7.18 -7.75 -9.56
CA ASN A 640 5.81 -8.03 -9.99
C ASN A 640 5.66 -9.29 -10.87
N LEU A 641 6.66 -9.61 -11.70
CA LEU A 641 6.54 -10.75 -12.62
C LEU A 641 6.37 -12.05 -11.81
N PRO A 642 5.39 -12.91 -12.11
CA PRO A 642 5.14 -14.13 -11.33
C PRO A 642 6.40 -14.98 -11.11
N ILE A 643 7.28 -15.09 -12.11
CA ILE A 643 8.53 -15.86 -11.99
C ILE A 643 9.54 -15.22 -11.04
N VAL A 644 9.63 -13.89 -10.98
CA VAL A 644 10.52 -13.20 -10.05
C VAL A 644 9.90 -13.23 -8.65
N ASN A 645 8.62 -12.88 -8.56
CA ASN A 645 7.85 -12.87 -7.33
C ASN A 645 7.84 -14.25 -6.66
N TYR A 646 7.86 -15.35 -7.42
CA TYR A 646 7.93 -16.70 -6.84
C TYR A 646 9.15 -16.91 -5.90
N PHE A 647 10.28 -16.26 -6.18
CA PHE A 647 11.48 -16.34 -5.35
C PHE A 647 11.62 -15.15 -4.38
N GLU A 648 11.08 -13.99 -4.73
CA GLU A 648 11.23 -12.76 -3.96
C GLU A 648 10.09 -12.51 -2.96
N HIS A 649 8.92 -13.14 -3.13
CA HIS A 649 7.73 -12.87 -2.31
C HIS A 649 8.04 -12.97 -0.80
N GLY A 650 7.75 -11.92 -0.05
CA GLY A 650 8.07 -11.84 1.39
C GLY A 650 9.57 -11.74 1.68
N THR A 651 10.33 -11.02 0.86
CA THR A 651 11.75 -10.69 1.10
C THR A 651 11.98 -9.17 1.21
N TYR A 652 13.21 -8.76 1.48
CA TYR A 652 13.59 -7.35 1.65
C TYR A 652 13.42 -6.48 0.40
N LEU A 653 13.29 -7.05 -0.82
CA LEU A 653 13.00 -6.25 -2.02
C LEU A 653 11.56 -5.70 -1.98
N THR A 654 10.63 -6.42 -1.38
CA THR A 654 9.28 -5.93 -1.04
C THR A 654 9.38 -4.74 -0.10
N GLY A 655 10.18 -4.84 0.97
CA GLY A 655 10.46 -3.73 1.88
C GLY A 655 11.08 -2.51 1.19
N ASN A 656 12.00 -2.72 0.24
CA ASN A 656 12.61 -1.67 -0.57
C ASN A 656 11.57 -0.93 -1.44
N HIS A 657 10.75 -1.69 -2.19
CA HIS A 657 9.66 -1.11 -2.98
C HIS A 657 8.65 -0.38 -2.09
N ALA A 658 8.25 -0.97 -0.96
CA ALA A 658 7.27 -0.40 -0.05
C ALA A 658 7.71 0.98 0.47
N HIS A 659 8.97 1.16 0.89
CA HIS A 659 9.46 2.46 1.33
C HIS A 659 9.49 3.48 0.17
N ALA A 660 9.98 3.06 -1.00
CA ALA A 660 10.09 3.91 -2.17
C ALA A 660 8.72 4.38 -2.71
N ALA A 661 7.72 3.51 -2.70
CA ALA A 661 6.37 3.82 -3.14
C ALA A 661 5.57 4.54 -2.05
N MET A 662 5.51 4.00 -0.83
CA MET A 662 4.68 4.57 0.24
C MET A 662 5.18 5.93 0.69
N PHE A 663 6.43 6.06 1.13
CA PHE A 663 6.94 7.38 1.52
C PHE A 663 7.23 8.24 0.28
N GLY A 664 7.95 7.67 -0.69
CA GLY A 664 8.40 8.43 -1.86
C GLY A 664 7.27 9.02 -2.68
N VAL A 665 6.15 8.31 -2.87
CA VAL A 665 4.96 8.86 -3.55
C VAL A 665 4.00 9.44 -2.53
N LYS A 666 3.37 8.61 -1.69
CA LYS A 666 2.23 9.04 -0.87
C LYS A 666 2.64 10.00 0.25
N GLY A 667 3.80 9.77 0.86
CA GLY A 667 4.37 10.70 1.84
C GLY A 667 4.66 12.06 1.25
N ASN A 668 5.29 12.13 0.09
CA ASN A 668 5.53 13.40 -0.59
C ASN A 668 4.22 14.10 -1.01
N VAL A 669 3.18 13.37 -1.44
CA VAL A 669 1.85 13.96 -1.70
C VAL A 669 1.24 14.55 -0.44
N ALA A 670 1.26 13.80 0.67
CA ALA A 670 0.71 14.23 1.94
C ALA A 670 1.43 15.49 2.46
N LEU A 671 2.76 15.54 2.35
CA LEU A 671 3.57 16.70 2.73
C LEU A 671 3.37 17.88 1.79
N ALA A 672 3.24 17.68 0.48
CA ALA A 672 2.92 18.74 -0.47
C ALA A 672 1.58 19.41 -0.13
N GLY A 673 0.51 18.61 0.08
CA GLY A 673 -0.80 19.12 0.44
C GLY A 673 -0.84 19.81 1.81
N LEU A 674 -0.14 19.24 2.80
CA LEU A 674 0.01 19.86 4.13
C LEU A 674 0.70 21.22 4.02
N LEU A 675 1.84 21.30 3.32
CA LEU A 675 2.59 22.54 3.17
C LEU A 675 1.82 23.57 2.36
N PHE A 676 1.08 23.14 1.32
CA PHE A 676 0.19 24.00 0.55
C PHE A 676 -0.82 24.68 1.48
N CYS A 677 -1.54 23.93 2.31
CA CYS A 677 -2.48 24.50 3.26
C CYS A 677 -1.78 25.37 4.33
N CYS A 678 -0.65 24.93 4.87
CA CYS A 678 0.10 25.68 5.88
C CYS A 678 0.60 27.03 5.37
N GLN A 679 0.91 27.15 4.08
CA GLN A 679 1.36 28.40 3.45
C GLN A 679 0.27 29.48 3.44
N HIS A 680 -1.00 29.08 3.51
CA HIS A 680 -2.14 29.97 3.73
C HIS A 680 -2.47 30.19 5.22
N LEU A 681 -2.18 29.20 6.08
CA LEU A 681 -2.50 29.27 7.51
C LEU A 681 -1.47 30.06 8.33
N PHE A 682 -0.22 30.11 7.88
CA PHE A 682 0.87 30.76 8.59
C PHE A 682 1.19 32.15 8.01
N PRO A 683 1.56 33.12 8.86
CA PRO A 683 2.01 34.42 8.37
C PRO A 683 3.26 34.28 7.51
N ARG A 684 3.37 35.11 6.48
CA ARG A 684 4.50 35.07 5.52
C ARG A 684 5.85 35.21 6.21
N LEU A 685 5.96 36.11 7.18
CA LEU A 685 7.19 36.35 7.95
C LEU A 685 7.65 35.12 8.77
N ALA A 686 6.74 34.17 9.05
CA ALA A 686 7.06 32.96 9.79
C ALA A 686 7.50 31.79 8.89
N TRP A 687 7.35 31.93 7.56
CA TRP A 687 7.72 30.94 6.56
C TRP A 687 9.23 30.95 6.32
N ASN A 688 9.87 29.78 6.44
CA ASN A 688 11.33 29.64 6.26
C ASN A 688 11.63 28.64 5.15
N GLU A 689 11.91 29.17 3.95
CA GLU A 689 12.17 28.37 2.76
C GLU A 689 13.46 27.56 2.86
N ALA A 690 14.52 28.12 3.45
CA ALA A 690 15.80 27.44 3.61
C ALA A 690 15.66 26.20 4.50
N LEU A 691 14.87 26.29 5.57
CA LEU A 691 14.56 25.16 6.43
C LEU A 691 13.80 24.07 5.67
N LEU A 692 12.71 24.43 4.97
CA LEU A 692 11.89 23.47 4.23
C LEU A 692 12.69 22.79 3.11
N ARG A 693 13.60 23.52 2.45
CA ARG A 693 14.51 22.95 1.45
C ARG A 693 15.48 21.94 2.06
N ARG A 694 16.03 22.23 3.24
CA ARG A 694 16.89 21.28 3.97
C ARG A 694 16.08 20.05 4.37
N THR A 695 14.90 20.25 4.96
CA THR A 695 13.95 19.18 5.29
C THR A 695 13.68 18.27 4.10
N PHE A 696 13.32 18.85 2.95
CA PHE A 696 13.08 18.11 1.72
C PHE A 696 14.27 17.23 1.35
N TRP A 697 15.46 17.82 1.19
CA TRP A 697 16.63 17.06 0.76
C TRP A 697 17.07 16.02 1.80
N SER A 698 16.94 16.30 3.09
CA SER A 698 17.23 15.32 4.13
C SER A 698 16.27 14.14 4.11
N LEU A 699 14.97 14.36 3.87
CA LEU A 699 14.02 13.27 3.68
C LEU A 699 14.35 12.45 2.43
N GLN A 700 14.64 13.11 1.30
CA GLN A 700 14.93 12.43 0.04
C GLN A 700 16.26 11.68 0.03
N ILE A 701 17.33 12.29 0.54
CA ILE A 701 18.64 11.65 0.64
C ILE A 701 18.58 10.55 1.70
N GLY A 702 17.91 10.79 2.84
CA GLY A 702 17.75 9.81 3.90
C GLY A 702 17.13 8.51 3.39
N ILE A 703 16.02 8.57 2.63
CA ILE A 703 15.40 7.36 2.09
C ILE A 703 16.26 6.68 1.03
N VAL A 704 16.91 7.43 0.14
CA VAL A 704 17.83 6.86 -0.87
C VAL A 704 18.99 6.13 -0.19
N LEU A 705 19.56 6.70 0.87
CA LEU A 705 20.61 6.05 1.65
C LEU A 705 20.12 4.77 2.33
N MET A 706 18.93 4.78 2.95
CA MET A 706 18.38 3.55 3.56
C MET A 706 18.17 2.44 2.53
N MET A 707 17.74 2.79 1.32
CA MET A 707 17.53 1.82 0.24
C MET A 707 18.85 1.29 -0.31
N THR A 708 19.80 2.18 -0.62
CA THR A 708 21.05 1.83 -1.29
C THR A 708 22.08 1.17 -0.38
N LEU A 709 22.02 1.43 0.92
CA LEU A 709 22.96 0.86 1.89
C LEU A 709 22.43 -0.40 2.60
N ASP A 710 21.11 -0.67 2.53
CA ASP A 710 20.50 -1.80 3.24
C ASP A 710 19.42 -2.51 2.42
N LEU A 711 18.22 -1.92 2.29
CA LEU A 711 17.03 -2.63 1.81
C LEU A 711 17.24 -3.33 0.47
N PHE A 712 17.84 -2.64 -0.50
CA PHE A 712 18.06 -3.21 -1.84
C PHE A 712 19.22 -4.23 -1.85
N PRO A 713 20.43 -3.95 -1.34
CA PRO A 713 21.49 -4.96 -1.25
C PRO A 713 21.11 -6.20 -0.42
N VAL A 714 20.46 -6.03 0.73
CA VAL A 714 19.98 -7.16 1.55
C VAL A 714 18.94 -7.95 0.78
N GLY A 715 18.00 -7.30 0.10
CA GLY A 715 17.02 -7.96 -0.74
C GLY A 715 17.66 -8.80 -1.86
N LEU A 716 18.70 -8.30 -2.51
CA LEU A 716 19.44 -9.07 -3.52
C LEU A 716 20.20 -10.26 -2.90
N TYR A 717 20.83 -10.06 -1.74
CA TYR A 717 21.50 -11.13 -1.00
C TYR A 717 20.51 -12.23 -0.57
N GLN A 718 19.33 -11.82 -0.09
CA GLN A 718 18.25 -12.72 0.28
C GLN A 718 17.72 -13.50 -0.91
N LEU A 719 17.46 -12.84 -2.05
CA LEU A 719 17.04 -13.50 -3.29
C LEU A 719 18.07 -14.53 -3.78
N ALA A 720 19.37 -14.20 -3.72
CA ALA A 720 20.43 -15.14 -4.07
C ALA A 720 20.44 -16.36 -3.14
N ALA A 721 20.19 -16.18 -1.84
CA ALA A 721 20.05 -17.27 -0.88
C ALA A 721 18.81 -18.15 -1.17
N VAL A 722 17.68 -17.55 -1.56
CA VAL A 722 16.49 -18.30 -1.98
C VAL A 722 16.82 -19.18 -3.20
N LEU A 723 17.46 -18.63 -4.22
CA LEU A 723 17.81 -19.34 -5.45
C LEU A 723 18.80 -20.49 -5.24
N THR A 724 19.63 -20.42 -4.20
CA THR A 724 20.70 -21.40 -3.92
C THR A 724 20.29 -22.47 -2.92
N HIS A 725 19.51 -22.10 -1.89
CA HIS A 725 19.21 -22.97 -0.75
C HIS A 725 17.71 -23.22 -0.54
N GLY A 726 16.84 -22.46 -1.19
CA GLY A 726 15.39 -22.48 -0.95
C GLY A 726 14.92 -21.30 -0.08
N TYR A 727 13.63 -21.02 -0.15
CA TYR A 727 13.03 -19.85 0.49
C TYR A 727 13.07 -19.91 2.03
N TRP A 728 12.86 -21.10 2.60
CA TRP A 728 12.90 -21.32 4.05
C TRP A 728 14.24 -20.85 4.67
N TYR A 729 15.35 -21.08 3.98
CA TYR A 729 16.70 -20.77 4.48
C TYR A 729 16.91 -19.26 4.62
N ALA A 730 16.49 -18.50 3.60
CA ALA A 730 16.61 -17.05 3.53
C ALA A 730 15.76 -16.32 4.60
N ARG A 731 14.90 -17.04 5.31
CA ARG A 731 14.02 -16.55 6.39
C ARG A 731 14.43 -17.06 7.78
N THR A 732 15.51 -17.82 7.90
CA THR A 732 16.00 -18.31 9.20
C THR A 732 16.59 -17.19 10.05
N ASN A 733 16.56 -17.36 11.39
CA ASN A 733 17.18 -16.43 12.32
C ASN A 733 18.69 -16.25 12.05
N GLU A 734 19.39 -17.34 11.69
CA GLU A 734 20.81 -17.31 11.34
C GLU A 734 21.08 -16.40 10.13
N PHE A 735 20.24 -16.48 9.09
CA PHE A 735 20.39 -15.64 7.91
C PHE A 735 20.12 -14.15 8.19
N VAL A 736 18.99 -13.84 8.82
CA VAL A 736 18.56 -12.44 9.07
C VAL A 736 19.34 -11.73 10.17
N THR A 737 20.12 -12.47 10.96
CA THR A 737 21.08 -11.92 11.95
C THR A 737 22.53 -12.16 11.56
N GLY A 738 22.77 -12.70 10.36
CA GLY A 738 24.09 -13.02 9.86
C GLY A 738 24.95 -11.78 9.62
N PRO A 739 26.29 -11.91 9.55
CA PRO A 739 27.21 -10.78 9.44
C PRO A 739 26.94 -9.82 8.28
N VAL A 740 26.59 -10.34 7.09
CA VAL A 740 26.29 -9.50 5.90
C VAL A 740 25.03 -8.68 6.14
N PHE A 741 23.97 -9.33 6.58
CA PHE A 741 22.69 -8.69 6.87
C PHE A 741 22.84 -7.62 7.96
N ALA A 742 23.45 -7.98 9.09
CA ALA A 742 23.66 -7.08 10.21
C ALA A 742 24.53 -5.86 9.82
N THR A 743 25.57 -6.06 9.01
CA THR A 743 26.44 -4.96 8.54
C THR A 743 25.65 -3.95 7.70
N LEU A 744 24.87 -4.43 6.73
CA LEU A 744 24.05 -3.58 5.87
C LEU A 744 22.96 -2.86 6.67
N THR A 745 22.33 -3.54 7.63
CA THR A 745 21.36 -2.92 8.54
C THR A 745 21.99 -1.85 9.43
N TRP A 746 23.24 -2.01 9.89
CA TRP A 746 23.98 -0.92 10.55
C TRP A 746 24.22 0.27 9.61
N MET A 747 24.55 0.02 8.34
CA MET A 747 24.73 1.10 7.36
C MET A 747 23.43 1.88 7.10
N ARG A 748 22.25 1.24 7.23
CA ARG A 748 20.94 1.92 7.16
C ARG A 748 20.82 3.08 8.14
N VAL A 749 21.47 3.01 9.30
CA VAL A 749 21.43 4.04 10.34
C VAL A 749 21.87 5.40 9.79
N ILE A 750 22.82 5.43 8.84
CA ILE A 750 23.29 6.66 8.19
C ILE A 750 22.10 7.36 7.51
N GLY A 751 21.33 6.62 6.72
CA GLY A 751 20.11 7.14 6.10
C GLY A 751 19.05 7.52 7.14
N GLY A 752 18.86 6.69 8.16
CA GLY A 752 17.96 6.91 9.29
C GLY A 752 18.19 8.24 10.02
N VAL A 753 19.45 8.53 10.35
CA VAL A 753 19.87 9.77 11.03
C VAL A 753 19.60 11.00 10.17
N VAL A 754 19.96 10.95 8.88
CA VAL A 754 19.71 12.05 7.94
C VAL A 754 18.20 12.31 7.82
N PHE A 755 17.41 11.24 7.71
CA PHE A 755 15.95 11.32 7.59
C PHE A 755 15.31 11.93 8.84
N LEU A 756 15.67 11.45 10.03
CA LEU A 756 15.08 11.91 11.29
C LEU A 756 15.53 13.33 11.67
N PHE A 757 16.83 13.57 11.78
CA PHE A 757 17.37 14.82 12.34
C PHE A 757 17.39 15.96 11.32
N GLY A 758 17.60 15.67 10.04
CA GLY A 758 17.56 16.68 8.98
C GLY A 758 16.17 16.89 8.39
N GLY A 759 15.32 15.85 8.40
CA GLY A 759 14.00 15.85 7.77
C GLY A 759 12.86 16.01 8.77
N VAL A 760 12.54 14.92 9.47
CA VAL A 760 11.32 14.80 10.30
C VAL A 760 11.28 15.80 11.45
N LEU A 761 12.33 15.89 12.27
CA LEU A 761 12.35 16.78 13.44
C LEU A 761 12.23 18.27 13.04
N PRO A 762 12.98 18.77 12.03
CA PRO A 762 12.79 20.13 11.52
C PRO A 762 11.39 20.39 10.98
N LEU A 763 10.78 19.42 10.30
CA LEU A 763 9.41 19.54 9.79
C LEU A 763 8.38 19.66 10.94
N VAL A 764 8.48 18.77 11.93
CA VAL A 764 7.61 18.79 13.12
C VAL A 764 7.75 20.12 13.84
N TRP A 765 8.98 20.57 14.07
CA TRP A 765 9.24 21.86 14.68
C TRP A 765 8.63 23.00 13.87
N PHE A 766 8.80 22.99 12.54
CA PHE A 766 8.24 24.00 11.65
C PHE A 766 6.71 24.09 11.80
N VAL A 767 5.99 22.98 11.68
CA VAL A 767 4.52 22.98 11.72
C VAL A 767 3.96 23.35 13.09
N LEU A 768 4.55 22.82 14.18
CA LEU A 768 4.04 23.04 15.54
C LEU A 768 4.34 24.45 16.07
N SER A 769 5.55 24.96 15.86
CA SER A 769 5.94 26.28 16.38
C SER A 769 5.22 27.47 15.73
N ARG A 770 4.62 27.27 14.54
CA ARG A 770 3.81 28.30 13.85
C ARG A 770 2.31 28.23 14.17
N GLY A 771 1.84 27.18 14.84
CA GLY A 771 0.44 27.05 15.25
C GLY A 771 -0.11 28.24 16.06
N PRO A 772 0.58 28.71 17.11
CA PRO A 772 0.13 29.87 17.88
C PRO A 772 0.11 31.18 17.09
N LYS A 773 0.83 31.24 15.96
CA LYS A 773 1.01 32.44 15.14
C LYS A 773 0.13 32.44 13.88
N MET A 774 -0.83 31.52 13.75
CA MET A 774 -1.68 31.42 12.55
C MET A 774 -2.38 32.74 12.20
N VAL A 775 -2.54 33.00 10.89
CA VAL A 775 -3.21 34.19 10.35
C VAL A 775 -4.66 34.32 10.83
N ARG A 776 -5.17 35.55 10.93
CA ARG A 776 -6.45 35.85 11.61
C ARG A 776 -7.64 35.17 10.93
N GLU A 777 -8.67 34.84 11.71
CA GLU A 777 -9.95 34.39 11.14
C GLU A 777 -10.62 35.60 10.47
N LEU A 778 -11.18 35.39 9.27
CA LEU A 778 -12.08 36.35 8.65
C LEU A 778 -13.40 36.36 9.44
N GLU A 779 -13.91 37.54 9.80
CA GLU A 779 -15.25 37.69 10.37
C GLU A 779 -16.30 37.41 9.29
N VAL A 780 -16.79 36.17 9.24
CA VAL A 780 -17.88 35.74 8.36
C VAL A 780 -18.82 34.86 9.18
N GLU A 781 -20.11 35.17 9.20
CA GLU A 781 -21.10 34.31 9.84
C GLU A 781 -21.32 33.01 9.02
N GLU A 782 -21.66 31.90 9.68
CA GLU A 782 -21.99 30.66 8.96
C GLU A 782 -23.21 30.89 8.05
N GLY A 783 -23.07 30.57 6.77
CA GLY A 783 -24.09 30.85 5.74
C GLY A 783 -23.89 32.15 4.96
N GLU A 784 -23.06 33.07 5.44
CA GLU A 784 -22.69 34.27 4.70
C GLU A 784 -21.57 34.00 3.68
N TRP A 785 -21.64 34.70 2.55
CA TRP A 785 -20.61 34.67 1.51
C TRP A 785 -20.14 36.10 1.29
N THR A 786 -18.91 36.40 1.69
CA THR A 786 -18.31 37.71 1.45
C THR A 786 -17.03 37.59 0.62
N VAL A 787 -16.89 38.57 -0.28
CA VAL A 787 -15.71 38.96 -1.07
C VAL A 787 -15.40 38.21 -2.38
N TYR A 788 -15.73 36.93 -2.54
CA TYR A 788 -15.28 36.14 -3.72
C TYR A 788 -16.28 36.05 -4.89
N ASP A 789 -17.48 36.66 -4.77
CA ASP A 789 -18.60 36.54 -5.74
C ASP A 789 -18.31 37.11 -7.12
N LYS A 790 -17.32 37.98 -7.25
CA LYS A 790 -17.05 38.66 -8.52
C LYS A 790 -15.92 38.04 -9.33
N ASP A 791 -14.94 37.38 -8.69
CA ASP A 791 -13.74 36.92 -9.40
C ASP A 791 -13.88 35.49 -9.97
N TRP A 792 -14.57 34.58 -9.26
CA TRP A 792 -14.73 33.19 -9.73
C TRP A 792 -15.81 33.02 -10.81
N ALA A 793 -16.88 33.83 -10.74
CA ALA A 793 -17.94 33.84 -11.76
C ALA A 793 -17.50 34.56 -13.05
N ALA A 794 -16.62 35.58 -12.96
CA ALA A 794 -16.16 36.34 -14.11
C ALA A 794 -15.36 35.50 -15.13
N HIS A 795 -14.65 34.46 -14.68
CA HIS A 795 -13.92 33.56 -15.58
C HIS A 795 -14.82 32.64 -16.41
N GLU A 796 -16.09 32.48 -16.03
CA GLU A 796 -17.07 31.73 -16.83
C GLU A 796 -17.56 32.56 -18.03
N GLU A 797 -17.76 33.88 -17.85
CA GLU A 797 -18.13 34.79 -18.93
C GLU A 797 -17.02 35.00 -19.96
N GLU A 798 -15.75 35.13 -19.54
CA GLU A 798 -14.62 35.30 -20.47
C GLU A 798 -14.37 34.05 -21.32
N ILE A 799 -14.49 32.86 -20.74
CA ILE A 799 -14.35 31.59 -21.48
C ILE A 799 -15.54 31.37 -22.41
N LEU A 800 -16.77 31.72 -22.00
CA LEU A 800 -17.95 31.67 -22.86
C LEU A 800 -17.93 32.75 -23.96
N ARG A 801 -17.27 33.91 -23.74
CA ARG A 801 -17.02 34.92 -24.77
C ARG A 801 -15.90 34.54 -25.74
N ALA A 802 -14.91 33.77 -25.31
CA ALA A 802 -13.86 33.25 -26.19
C ALA A 802 -14.31 32.04 -27.04
N LEU A 803 -15.42 31.40 -26.64
CA LEU A 803 -16.03 30.26 -27.34
C LEU A 803 -17.24 30.64 -28.22
N LYS A 804 -17.72 31.88 -28.14
CA LYS A 804 -18.68 32.49 -29.08
C LYS A 804 -17.93 33.31 -30.12
#